data_AF-A0A349WE25-F1
#
_entry.id   AF-A0A349WE25-F1
#
_cell.length_a   1.000
_cell.length_b   1.000
_cell.length_c   1.000
_cell.angle_alpha   90.00
_cell.angle_beta   90.00
_cell.angle_gamma   90.00
#
_symmetry.space_group_name_H-M   'P 1'
#
loop_
_entity.id
_entity.type
_entity.pdbx_description
1 polymer ?
#
loop_
_entity_poly.entity_id
_entity_poly.type
_entity_poly.pdbx_seq_one_letter_code
_entity_poly.pdbx_strand_id
1 'polypeptide(L)'
;MISEFDSLRLLWLGDWSLGKALGLSLLLVLIITLLYRSEIRKGTTGFLKWMLPTLRCLAVLVLSLILAGPVLRLQKEEGNRGRITVFLDSSESMNLKDNSFSPGRKILLAKEHGFLPEESKLVDLRLHHASRAMEKVAILIRESKSSASATKNLQDVSSILDTTLKNLKGMESKVVARNKEKHLLEELWFNLDGEELEILFQNDRYKNGKPDQTNYLSKAESRRNIGDRFGRKIRAFLQPPLDGEYKFWIFSDDCSLLRIAQPGKSNFRNILESKSYTPYAWSENLRSESIFLKAGESYPIEMIHKEGAGDDFCSFGWTLPNGKQERPIPGKRFSAPISEKDALQNLSLPERIQKTIRAPLEQATNSDTLNFELLTREAFEVSALLEQNFDRYADSLLDQNIIPLNEAIANFEAFSRMDRATRLLQHPTHGFLEEFKDTHILEIRNLSQNASKVIWDNQADTSKFNPIINPTAPFTDLSKGILETLKVENSEENVGSLEKIRSAAVLITDGGHNQEGSPLQTAKLLSARNLPVFTVGLGSDQRPLDFAILRTSTPDSVYQKDRIRGVLSYKDHLIPGTPYSISIEDEHGTRVWNQSFVGMEKGQGQFSFDFAAEKIVERELQGIPESEKEALRTIPLNFKVLVDPIEGEAETANNHWSFSIDANMRKNQLLILDSRPRWETRYLNNLFERDDRWEVSCVWGEPRDTQKRLSRGDEKNLFPKKKEDLLKFDLILFGEIDEDEFTLTEQSWIFDFVTQRGGGILFLDGPRQKLRLYNNPNSQPISPLLPVAWNQKGPVRLSPTSFHRPEESNRISALILDPIKERNEAVWKHLPVPAWTAPVQALPGAEVFLEVSVENGKENQSEEVRVPVIVGKKVGAGKSFYLGFDESWRWRYEVADLYHQRFWNQLSSWVMEKPFALNHEGFFVDAGGGFHAANKAIPIRVRLRDKNGKIPKPPYPEVDALVWNKEEVVATIPLQGQESTNGLFSGQVYGLEAGSYDLSIRAPALIDEMEFSEKRLPFKIKDAPNQEKSFLTCDEDLLVEIADASGGGFFREENFHELKEVLRPISSGRIIISELNLWQSFGWLGVVVFLLGLEMLLRKRAGML
;
A
#
# COMPACT_ATOMS: atom_id res chain seq x y z
N MET A 1 31.61 36.48 34.83
CA MET A 1 30.16 36.64 34.55
C MET A 1 29.84 36.76 33.07
N ILE A 2 30.58 37.50 32.23
CA ILE A 2 30.25 37.61 30.79
C ILE A 2 30.76 36.41 29.95
N SER A 3 31.73 35.64 30.45
CA SER A 3 32.34 34.50 29.75
C SER A 3 31.49 33.20 29.73
N GLU A 4 30.28 33.21 30.28
CA GLU A 4 29.39 32.04 30.36
C GLU A 4 28.17 32.12 29.41
N PHE A 5 28.12 33.10 28.52
CA PHE A 5 26.99 33.33 27.61
C PHE A 5 27.42 33.14 26.16
N ASP A 6 26.63 32.39 25.39
CA ASP A 6 26.96 31.95 24.03
C ASP A 6 26.70 33.03 22.98
N SER A 7 25.77 33.96 23.25
CA SER A 7 25.56 35.12 22.40
C SER A 7 25.12 36.36 23.17
N LEU A 8 25.57 37.51 22.66
CA LEU A 8 25.31 38.84 23.23
C LEU A 8 24.73 39.73 22.13
N ARG A 9 23.49 40.19 22.31
CA ARG A 9 22.82 41.13 21.39
C ARG A 9 22.36 42.37 22.14
N LEU A 10 22.67 43.55 21.59
CA LEU A 10 22.15 44.83 22.08
C LEU A 10 20.84 45.14 21.36
N LEU A 11 19.76 45.27 22.13
CA LEU A 11 18.43 45.63 21.63
C LEU A 11 18.04 47.02 22.14
N TRP A 12 17.13 47.69 21.44
CA TRP A 12 16.63 49.02 21.78
C TRP A 12 15.12 48.91 21.98
N LEU A 13 14.70 48.74 23.22
CA LEU A 13 13.33 48.40 23.63
C LEU A 13 12.55 49.59 24.23
N GLY A 14 13.11 50.81 24.16
CA GLY A 14 12.41 52.01 24.63
C GLY A 14 11.27 52.44 23.71
N ASP A 15 10.34 53.24 24.23
CA ASP A 15 9.20 53.79 23.47
C ASP A 15 9.62 54.60 22.23
N TRP A 16 10.87 55.06 22.20
CA TRP A 16 11.47 55.76 21.08
C TRP A 16 12.36 54.82 20.27
N SER A 17 12.07 54.68 18.97
CA SER A 17 12.97 53.98 18.07
C SER A 17 14.34 54.67 18.02
N LEU A 18 15.41 53.89 17.80
CA LEU A 18 16.79 54.40 17.70
C LEU A 18 16.90 55.61 16.74
N GLY A 19 16.22 55.56 15.60
CA GLY A 19 16.18 56.66 14.64
C GLY A 19 15.57 57.96 15.20
N LYS A 20 14.49 57.88 15.98
CA LYS A 20 13.88 59.05 16.64
C LYS A 20 14.80 59.62 17.73
N ALA A 21 15.43 58.76 18.51
CA ALA A 21 16.36 59.16 19.56
C ALA A 21 17.62 59.84 19.01
N LEU A 22 18.18 59.33 17.90
CA LEU A 22 19.29 59.95 17.18
C LEU A 22 18.86 61.27 16.52
N GLY A 23 17.66 61.32 15.93
CA GLY A 23 17.11 62.55 15.35
C GLY A 23 16.95 63.68 16.37
N LEU A 24 16.42 63.37 17.56
CA LEU A 24 16.31 64.33 18.67
C LEU A 24 17.69 64.78 19.17
N SER A 25 18.63 63.84 19.30
CA SER A 25 20.02 64.15 19.67
C SER A 25 20.63 65.15 18.70
N LEU A 26 20.46 64.94 17.39
CA LEU A 26 21.05 65.79 16.35
C LEU A 26 20.46 67.21 16.39
N LEU A 27 19.16 67.33 16.61
CA LEU A 27 18.48 68.62 16.78
C LEU A 27 18.97 69.36 18.04
N LEU A 28 19.09 68.66 19.18
CA LEU A 28 19.59 69.26 20.42
C LEU A 28 21.08 69.64 20.31
N VAL A 29 21.90 68.82 19.66
CA VAL A 29 23.31 69.13 19.36
C VAL A 29 23.42 70.38 18.51
N LEU A 30 22.56 70.55 17.50
CA LEU A 30 22.51 71.76 16.68
C LEU A 30 22.17 72.99 17.53
N ILE A 31 21.14 72.91 18.37
CA ILE A 31 20.73 74.00 19.28
C ILE A 31 21.86 74.36 20.26
N ILE A 32 22.48 73.35 20.89
CA ILE A 32 23.59 73.55 21.83
C ILE A 32 24.77 74.21 21.14
N THR A 33 25.11 73.76 19.92
CA THR A 33 26.20 74.36 19.14
C THR A 33 25.90 75.83 18.81
N LEU A 34 24.64 76.17 18.49
CA LEU A 34 24.22 77.56 18.25
C LEU A 34 24.28 78.42 19.52
N LEU A 35 23.82 77.90 20.67
CA LEU A 35 23.87 78.60 21.96
C LEU A 35 25.31 78.84 22.42
N TYR A 36 26.19 77.83 22.28
CA TYR A 36 27.61 77.97 22.58
C TYR A 36 28.30 78.94 21.63
N ARG A 37 27.85 79.09 20.38
CA ARG A 37 28.38 80.10 19.46
C ARG A 37 28.21 81.53 19.98
N SER A 38 27.16 81.78 20.77
CA SER A 38 26.94 83.05 21.48
C SER A 38 27.88 83.19 22.68
N GLU A 39 28.04 82.13 23.47
CA GLU A 39 28.94 82.06 24.63
C GLU A 39 30.43 82.23 24.23
N ILE A 40 30.76 81.74 23.04
CA ILE A 40 32.08 81.86 22.40
C ILE A 40 32.48 83.30 22.11
N ARG A 41 31.50 84.18 21.83
CA ARG A 41 31.76 85.61 21.59
C ARG A 41 32.09 86.37 22.88
N LYS A 42 31.82 85.78 24.05
CA LYS A 42 32.04 86.40 25.38
C LYS A 42 33.42 86.10 26.00
N GLY A 43 34.38 85.55 25.25
CA GLY A 43 35.79 85.51 25.66
C GLY A 43 36.40 84.14 25.98
N THR A 44 35.80 83.02 25.55
CA THR A 44 36.46 81.69 25.62
C THR A 44 37.62 81.60 24.62
N THR A 45 38.87 81.51 25.12
CA THR A 45 40.08 81.38 24.28
C THR A 45 40.66 79.96 24.32
N GLY A 46 41.26 79.52 23.21
CA GLY A 46 41.97 78.24 23.10
C GLY A 46 41.09 76.99 22.93
N PHE A 47 41.63 75.82 23.33
CA PHE A 47 41.03 74.48 23.15
C PHE A 47 39.65 74.31 23.82
N LEU A 48 39.37 75.08 24.88
CA LEU A 48 38.09 75.05 25.62
C LEU A 48 36.89 75.43 24.74
N LYS A 49 37.12 76.21 23.68
CA LYS A 49 36.10 76.65 22.72
C LYS A 49 35.42 75.50 21.98
N TRP A 50 36.12 74.38 21.80
CA TRP A 50 35.60 73.17 21.18
C TRP A 50 35.31 72.08 22.22
N MET A 51 36.08 72.02 23.31
CA MET A 51 35.92 70.96 24.32
C MET A 51 34.63 71.09 25.14
N LEU A 52 34.21 72.29 25.53
CA LEU A 52 32.99 72.46 26.33
C LEU A 52 31.69 72.08 25.56
N PRO A 53 31.46 72.53 24.30
CA PRO A 53 30.27 72.11 23.56
C PRO A 53 30.31 70.63 23.21
N THR A 54 31.49 70.04 22.94
CA THR A 54 31.59 68.61 22.64
C THR A 54 31.21 67.74 23.84
N LEU A 55 31.64 68.09 25.05
CA LEU A 55 31.23 67.40 26.28
C LEU A 55 29.71 67.47 26.51
N ARG A 56 29.10 68.65 26.28
CA ARG A 56 27.65 68.84 26.41
C ARG A 56 26.86 68.06 25.35
N CYS A 57 27.30 68.10 24.11
CA CYS A 57 26.71 67.34 23.01
C CYS A 57 26.80 65.84 23.25
N LEU A 58 27.92 65.36 23.80
CA LEU A 58 28.10 63.96 24.18
C LEU A 58 27.18 63.56 25.34
N ALA A 59 27.01 64.42 26.35
CA ALA A 59 26.07 64.18 27.45
C ALA A 59 24.61 64.08 26.96
N VAL A 60 24.20 64.93 26.00
CA VAL A 60 22.84 64.91 25.43
C VAL A 60 22.61 63.72 24.51
N LEU A 61 23.62 63.32 23.74
CA LEU A 61 23.58 62.09 22.95
C LEU A 61 23.42 60.86 23.86
N VAL A 62 24.17 60.80 24.95
CA VAL A 62 24.06 59.73 25.95
C VAL A 62 22.66 59.73 26.59
N LEU A 63 22.08 60.90 26.92
CA LEU A 63 20.70 61.01 27.40
C LEU A 63 19.65 60.58 26.38
N SER A 64 19.83 60.89 25.09
CA SER A 64 18.87 60.46 24.06
C SER A 64 18.95 58.95 23.81
N LEU A 65 20.14 58.35 23.90
CA LEU A 65 20.30 56.90 23.82
C LEU A 65 19.62 56.19 24.98
N ILE A 66 19.58 56.78 26.19
CA ILE A 66 18.81 56.23 27.32
C ILE A 66 17.31 56.16 26.97
N LEU A 67 16.76 57.15 26.25
CA LEU A 67 15.35 57.14 25.81
C LEU A 67 15.04 56.04 24.79
N ALA A 68 16.02 55.60 24.01
CA ALA A 68 15.89 54.46 23.10
C ALA A 68 15.90 53.10 23.84
N GLY A 69 16.10 53.10 25.16
CA GLY A 69 16.02 51.92 26.03
C GLY A 69 16.98 50.79 25.63
N PRO A 70 18.31 51.00 25.62
CA PRO A 70 19.26 49.93 25.38
C PRO A 70 19.11 48.81 26.41
N VAL A 71 18.90 47.59 25.94
CA VAL A 71 18.83 46.36 26.73
C VAL A 71 19.86 45.39 26.19
N LEU A 72 20.69 44.85 27.08
CA LEU A 72 21.62 43.80 26.73
C LEU A 72 20.92 42.45 26.92
N ARG A 73 20.69 41.72 25.83
CA ARG A 73 20.14 40.37 25.88
C ARG A 73 21.29 39.37 25.89
N LEU A 74 21.38 38.61 26.98
CA LEU A 74 22.33 37.52 27.18
C LEU A 74 21.59 36.19 27.02
N GLN A 75 22.10 35.32 26.14
CA GLN A 75 21.54 33.98 25.93
C GLN A 75 22.52 32.94 26.43
N LYS A 76 22.07 32.04 27.30
CA LYS A 76 22.81 30.87 27.79
C LYS A 76 22.00 29.61 27.51
N GLU A 77 22.60 28.64 26.85
CA GLU A 77 21.99 27.31 26.69
C GLU A 77 22.44 26.40 27.83
N GLU A 78 21.49 25.94 28.66
CA GLU A 78 21.77 24.93 29.69
C GLU A 78 21.23 23.57 29.23
N GLY A 79 22.11 22.60 28.98
CA GLY A 79 21.76 21.21 28.62
C GLY A 79 21.65 20.96 27.11
N ASN A 80 21.39 19.70 26.72
CA ASN A 80 21.26 19.30 25.32
C ASN A 80 19.80 19.35 24.86
N ARG A 81 19.56 20.04 23.74
CA ARG A 81 18.24 20.04 23.11
C ARG A 81 18.01 18.74 22.35
N GLY A 82 16.83 18.16 22.52
CA GLY A 82 16.37 17.05 21.69
C GLY A 82 16.06 17.52 20.26
N ARG A 83 16.26 16.66 19.26
CA ARG A 83 15.88 16.94 17.86
C ARG A 83 14.56 16.25 17.52
N ILE A 84 13.62 17.00 16.94
CA ILE A 84 12.35 16.47 16.44
C ILE A 84 12.24 16.83 14.96
N THR A 85 12.20 15.81 14.12
CA THR A 85 11.97 15.95 12.68
C THR A 85 10.52 15.57 12.37
N VAL A 86 9.73 16.54 11.93
CA VAL A 86 8.34 16.35 11.51
C VAL A 86 8.30 16.14 10.00
N PHE A 87 7.85 14.98 9.57
CA PHE A 87 7.56 14.66 8.18
C PHE A 87 6.09 14.94 7.91
N LEU A 88 5.82 15.92 7.03
CA LEU A 88 4.50 16.23 6.53
C LEU A 88 4.30 15.57 5.17
N ASP A 89 3.25 14.75 5.09
CA ASP A 89 2.78 14.22 3.82
C ASP A 89 2.16 15.33 2.96
N SER A 90 2.64 15.50 1.73
CA SER A 90 2.13 16.47 0.76
C SER A 90 1.51 15.80 -0.48
N SER A 91 1.04 14.56 -0.33
CA SER A 91 0.34 13.81 -1.38
C SER A 91 -1.05 14.35 -1.66
N GLU A 92 -1.60 14.08 -2.83
CA GLU A 92 -2.94 14.57 -3.20
C GLU A 92 -4.06 14.07 -2.29
N SER A 93 -3.91 12.92 -1.61
CA SER A 93 -4.90 12.47 -0.62
C SER A 93 -4.98 13.43 0.58
N MET A 94 -3.90 14.16 0.86
CA MET A 94 -3.89 15.19 1.91
C MET A 94 -4.73 16.42 1.55
N ASN A 95 -5.20 16.53 0.31
CA ASN A 95 -6.18 17.54 -0.11
C ASN A 95 -7.64 17.13 0.16
N LEU A 96 -7.89 15.88 0.57
CA LEU A 96 -9.24 15.38 0.80
C LEU A 96 -9.90 16.10 1.99
N LYS A 97 -11.21 16.31 1.86
CA LYS A 97 -12.09 16.84 2.89
C LYS A 97 -12.95 15.72 3.42
N ASP A 98 -12.60 15.23 4.60
CA ASP A 98 -13.26 14.09 5.20
C ASP A 98 -14.57 14.54 5.88
N ASN A 99 -15.68 13.94 5.47
CA ASN A 99 -17.01 14.15 6.07
C ASN A 99 -17.56 12.89 6.73
N SER A 100 -16.94 11.74 6.50
CA SER A 100 -17.39 10.40 6.93
C SER A 100 -16.90 10.03 8.34
N PHE A 101 -16.92 10.96 9.30
CA PHE A 101 -16.57 10.65 10.69
C PHE A 101 -17.80 10.28 11.52
N SER A 102 -17.61 9.51 12.61
CA SER A 102 -18.67 9.32 13.60
C SER A 102 -19.06 10.66 14.24
N PRO A 103 -20.33 10.85 14.64
CA PRO A 103 -20.79 12.09 15.29
C PRO A 103 -19.93 12.51 16.49
N GLY A 104 -19.53 11.58 17.36
CA GLY A 104 -18.67 11.87 18.50
C GLY A 104 -17.28 12.31 18.07
N ARG A 105 -16.68 11.62 17.09
CA ARG A 105 -15.36 11.98 16.55
C ARG A 105 -15.35 13.36 15.90
N LYS A 106 -16.41 13.76 15.17
CA LYS A 106 -16.54 15.13 14.61
C LYS A 106 -16.44 16.20 15.70
N ILE A 107 -17.13 16.00 16.82
CA ILE A 107 -17.11 16.94 17.95
C ILE A 107 -15.71 17.01 18.57
N LEU A 108 -15.06 15.86 18.78
CA LEU A 108 -13.71 15.80 19.36
C LEU A 108 -12.68 16.49 18.45
N LEU A 109 -12.76 16.28 17.14
CA LEU A 109 -11.88 16.93 16.17
C LEU A 109 -12.13 18.44 16.11
N ALA A 110 -13.39 18.89 16.08
CA ALA A 110 -13.72 20.31 16.15
C ALA A 110 -13.17 20.96 17.44
N LYS A 111 -13.16 20.22 18.56
CA LYS A 111 -12.55 20.66 19.82
C LYS A 111 -11.03 20.73 19.73
N GLU A 112 -10.35 19.67 19.28
CA GLU A 112 -8.88 19.60 19.20
C GLU A 112 -8.30 20.69 18.27
N HIS A 113 -9.01 21.02 17.19
CA HIS A 113 -8.66 22.12 16.29
C HIS A 113 -9.10 23.52 16.78
N GLY A 114 -9.72 23.61 17.96
CA GLY A 114 -10.12 24.88 18.59
C GLY A 114 -11.35 25.56 18.00
N PHE A 115 -12.14 24.88 17.16
CA PHE A 115 -13.42 25.38 16.67
C PHE A 115 -14.52 25.31 17.75
N LEU A 116 -14.38 24.39 18.71
CA LEU A 116 -15.25 24.27 19.87
C LEU A 116 -14.45 24.55 21.16
N PRO A 117 -14.48 25.77 21.72
CA PRO A 117 -13.73 26.12 22.92
C PRO A 117 -14.20 25.31 24.15
N GLU A 118 -13.27 24.91 25.03
CA GLU A 118 -13.59 24.15 26.24
C GLU A 118 -14.56 24.87 27.18
N GLU A 119 -14.49 26.20 27.19
CA GLU A 119 -15.33 27.08 28.01
C GLU A 119 -16.82 27.01 27.63
N SER A 120 -17.13 26.56 26.40
CA SER A 120 -18.49 26.52 25.88
C SER A 120 -19.41 25.56 26.64
N LYS A 121 -18.85 24.50 27.25
CA LYS A 121 -19.58 23.43 27.98
C LYS A 121 -20.79 22.88 27.21
N LEU A 122 -20.77 22.96 25.87
CA LEU A 122 -21.88 22.53 25.01
C LEU A 122 -22.02 21.01 24.94
N VAL A 123 -20.93 20.28 25.20
CA VAL A 123 -20.86 18.82 25.10
C VAL A 123 -20.32 18.23 26.39
N ASP A 124 -21.00 17.21 26.92
CA ASP A 124 -20.53 16.43 28.06
C ASP A 124 -19.59 15.30 27.59
N LEU A 125 -18.28 15.48 27.82
CA LEU A 125 -17.24 14.52 27.42
C LEU A 125 -17.00 13.40 28.44
N ARG A 126 -17.78 13.32 29.53
CA ARG A 126 -17.54 12.31 30.59
C ARG A 126 -17.58 10.87 30.06
N LEU A 127 -18.45 10.57 29.09
CA LEU A 127 -18.51 9.23 28.47
C LEU A 127 -17.23 8.92 27.68
N HIS A 128 -16.76 9.87 26.87
CA HIS A 128 -15.51 9.72 26.12
C HIS A 128 -14.28 9.61 27.05
N HIS A 129 -14.19 10.45 28.08
CA HIS A 129 -13.09 10.38 29.04
C HIS A 129 -13.09 9.05 29.81
N ALA A 130 -14.27 8.53 30.16
CA ALA A 130 -14.40 7.21 30.77
C ALA A 130 -14.01 6.09 29.80
N SER A 131 -14.36 6.21 28.52
CA SER A 131 -13.94 5.29 27.45
C SER A 131 -12.41 5.18 27.38
N ARG A 132 -11.72 6.32 27.29
CA ARG A 132 -10.24 6.39 27.28
C ARG A 132 -9.60 5.87 28.56
N ALA A 133 -10.20 6.18 29.71
CA ALA A 133 -9.73 5.66 30.99
C ALA A 133 -9.81 4.12 31.04
N MET A 134 -10.88 3.53 30.52
CA MET A 134 -11.05 2.08 30.47
C MET A 134 -10.13 1.40 29.46
N GLU A 135 -9.83 2.06 28.33
CA GLU A 135 -8.80 1.63 27.38
C GLU A 135 -7.42 1.56 28.06
N LYS A 136 -7.05 2.61 28.79
CA LYS A 136 -5.81 2.64 29.59
C LYS A 136 -5.76 1.56 30.67
N VAL A 137 -6.89 1.30 31.35
CA VAL A 137 -7.01 0.19 32.30
C VAL A 137 -6.73 -1.16 31.61
N ALA A 138 -7.29 -1.39 30.42
CA ALA A 138 -7.08 -2.64 29.68
C ALA A 138 -5.59 -2.85 29.35
N ILE A 139 -4.89 -1.81 28.90
CA ILE A 139 -3.45 -1.82 28.60
C ILE A 139 -2.64 -2.13 29.87
N LEU A 140 -2.89 -1.42 30.97
CA LEU A 140 -2.17 -1.62 32.24
C LEU A 140 -2.38 -3.03 32.83
N ILE A 141 -3.61 -3.57 32.72
CA ILE A 141 -3.92 -4.96 33.12
C ILE A 141 -3.16 -5.96 32.24
N ARG A 142 -3.06 -5.71 30.94
CA ARG A 142 -2.32 -6.57 30.00
C ARG A 142 -0.82 -6.61 30.32
N GLU A 143 -0.23 -5.45 30.60
CA GLU A 143 1.20 -5.32 30.93
C GLU A 143 1.55 -5.90 32.30
N SER A 144 0.61 -5.90 33.24
CA SER A 144 0.84 -6.47 34.58
C SER A 144 0.97 -7.99 34.57
N LYS A 145 0.60 -8.67 33.48
CA LYS A 145 0.89 -10.11 33.26
C LYS A 145 2.38 -10.41 33.08
N SER A 146 3.16 -9.49 32.50
CA SER A 146 4.53 -9.74 32.05
C SER A 146 5.61 -8.95 32.79
N SER A 147 5.22 -8.05 33.71
CA SER A 147 6.10 -7.02 34.27
C SER A 147 6.47 -7.21 35.74
N ALA A 148 7.71 -6.89 36.08
CA ALA A 148 8.18 -6.74 37.47
C ALA A 148 7.49 -5.59 38.24
N SER A 149 6.76 -4.71 37.53
CA SER A 149 6.02 -3.56 38.08
C SER A 149 4.52 -3.82 38.27
N ALA A 150 4.06 -5.08 38.26
CA ALA A 150 2.64 -5.45 38.34
C ALA A 150 1.89 -4.76 39.50
N THR A 151 2.51 -4.61 40.68
CA THR A 151 1.91 -3.96 41.84
C THR A 151 1.60 -2.48 41.62
N LYS A 152 2.51 -1.75 40.95
CA LYS A 152 2.31 -0.33 40.63
C LYS A 152 1.19 -0.17 39.60
N ASN A 153 1.21 -0.98 38.55
CA ASN A 153 0.20 -0.95 37.50
C ASN A 153 -1.21 -1.24 38.07
N LEU A 154 -1.34 -2.19 39.01
CA LEU A 154 -2.63 -2.48 39.66
C LEU A 154 -3.11 -1.36 40.58
N GLN A 155 -2.20 -0.62 41.24
CA GLN A 155 -2.55 0.59 41.99
C GLN A 155 -3.06 1.70 41.08
N ASP A 156 -2.37 1.93 39.96
CA ASP A 156 -2.78 2.91 38.95
C ASP A 156 -4.15 2.54 38.37
N VAL A 157 -4.39 1.26 38.04
CA VAL A 157 -5.71 0.75 37.60
C VAL A 157 -6.79 1.05 38.64
N SER A 158 -6.56 0.77 39.92
CA SER A 158 -7.53 1.08 40.98
C SER A 158 -7.87 2.57 41.02
N SER A 159 -6.87 3.46 40.91
CA SER A 159 -7.08 4.91 40.94
C SER A 159 -7.89 5.42 39.74
N ILE A 160 -7.65 4.85 38.56
CA ILE A 160 -8.36 5.18 37.33
C ILE A 160 -9.81 4.69 37.42
N LEU A 161 -10.04 3.47 37.92
CA LEU A 161 -11.38 2.92 38.10
C LEU A 161 -12.21 3.77 39.07
N ASP A 162 -11.64 4.20 40.20
CA ASP A 162 -12.34 5.02 41.19
C ASP A 162 -12.75 6.38 40.61
N THR A 163 -11.87 7.00 39.83
CA THR A 163 -12.14 8.26 39.14
C THR A 163 -13.22 8.08 38.06
N THR A 164 -13.15 6.99 37.30
CA THR A 164 -14.09 6.67 36.22
C THR A 164 -15.49 6.42 36.76
N LEU A 165 -15.62 5.58 37.80
CA LEU A 165 -16.89 5.29 38.46
C LEU A 165 -17.50 6.55 39.10
N LYS A 166 -16.67 7.42 39.68
CA LYS A 166 -17.12 8.72 40.20
C LYS A 166 -17.69 9.62 39.10
N ASN A 167 -17.02 9.69 37.95
CA ASN A 167 -17.44 10.54 36.82
C ASN A 167 -18.73 10.05 36.15
N LEU A 168 -18.93 8.73 36.08
CA LEU A 168 -20.12 8.10 35.49
C LEU A 168 -21.35 8.08 36.43
N LYS A 169 -21.19 8.52 37.69
CA LYS A 169 -22.26 8.51 38.68
C LYS A 169 -23.43 9.41 38.23
N GLY A 170 -24.63 8.83 38.13
CA GLY A 170 -25.87 9.54 37.78
C GLY A 170 -26.27 9.51 36.29
N MET A 171 -25.55 8.78 35.43
CA MET A 171 -25.86 8.61 34.00
C MET A 171 -26.76 7.39 33.69
N GLU A 172 -27.69 7.03 34.57
CA GLU A 172 -28.51 5.81 34.40
C GLU A 172 -29.46 5.89 33.19
N SER A 173 -29.22 5.07 32.16
CA SER A 173 -30.19 4.84 31.09
C SER A 173 -31.29 3.89 31.55
N LYS A 174 -32.55 4.33 31.43
CA LYS A 174 -33.75 3.56 31.76
C LYS A 174 -33.95 2.32 30.87
N VAL A 175 -34.52 1.30 31.53
CA VAL A 175 -35.22 0.09 31.02
C VAL A 175 -34.36 -1.16 30.82
N VAL A 176 -34.16 -1.90 31.92
CA VAL A 176 -33.82 -3.33 31.90
C VAL A 176 -35.08 -4.12 31.52
N ALA A 177 -35.14 -4.64 30.29
CA ALA A 177 -36.15 -5.64 29.95
C ALA A 177 -35.97 -6.84 30.92
N ARG A 178 -37.05 -7.34 31.54
CA ARG A 178 -36.98 -8.47 32.48
C ARG A 178 -37.07 -9.84 31.78
N ASN A 179 -37.70 -9.89 30.60
CA ASN A 179 -37.89 -11.09 29.76
C ASN A 179 -37.67 -10.75 28.29
N LYS A 180 -37.32 -11.74 27.47
CA LYS A 180 -37.25 -11.62 26.00
C LYS A 180 -38.54 -12.14 25.37
N GLU A 181 -39.36 -11.21 24.90
CA GLU A 181 -40.66 -11.52 24.29
C GLU A 181 -40.52 -12.33 22.98
N LYS A 182 -41.55 -13.13 22.67
CA LYS A 182 -41.69 -13.92 21.43
C LYS A 182 -40.63 -15.03 21.21
N HIS A 183 -39.95 -15.45 22.27
CA HIS A 183 -38.87 -16.43 22.19
C HIS A 183 -38.98 -17.47 23.32
N LEU A 184 -38.25 -18.57 23.16
CA LEU A 184 -37.93 -19.54 24.21
C LEU A 184 -36.42 -19.53 24.46
N LEU A 185 -35.98 -19.79 25.69
CA LEU A 185 -34.55 -19.92 26.02
C LEU A 185 -34.15 -21.40 25.91
N GLU A 186 -33.16 -21.69 25.09
CA GLU A 186 -32.50 -22.99 24.98
C GLU A 186 -31.15 -22.94 25.72
N GLU A 187 -30.90 -23.95 26.54
CA GLU A 187 -29.65 -24.14 27.28
C GLU A 187 -29.09 -25.53 26.99
N LEU A 188 -27.80 -25.62 26.67
CA LEU A 188 -27.11 -26.85 26.27
C LEU A 188 -25.94 -27.17 27.20
N TRP A 189 -25.77 -28.44 27.54
CA TRP A 189 -24.64 -28.99 28.29
C TRP A 189 -24.03 -30.16 27.50
N PHE A 190 -22.83 -29.97 26.97
CA PHE A 190 -22.11 -30.97 26.17
C PHE A 190 -21.32 -31.95 27.04
N ASN A 191 -20.83 -33.04 26.45
CA ASN A 191 -20.04 -34.10 27.12
C ASN A 191 -20.78 -34.71 28.33
N LEU A 192 -22.05 -35.06 28.12
CA LEU A 192 -22.89 -35.78 29.07
C LEU A 192 -23.18 -37.18 28.53
N ASP A 193 -22.59 -38.20 29.12
CA ASP A 193 -22.78 -39.60 28.73
C ASP A 193 -24.16 -40.15 29.12
N GLY A 194 -24.59 -41.25 28.46
CA GLY A 194 -25.86 -41.94 28.66
C GLY A 194 -26.99 -41.44 27.74
N GLU A 195 -28.03 -42.24 27.55
CA GLU A 195 -29.16 -41.94 26.64
C GLU A 195 -30.47 -41.66 27.41
N GLU A 196 -30.51 -41.99 28.70
CA GLU A 196 -31.71 -41.91 29.53
C GLU A 196 -31.80 -40.57 30.29
N LEU A 197 -33.02 -40.04 30.44
CA LEU A 197 -33.28 -38.81 31.23
C LEU A 197 -32.91 -38.97 32.71
N GLU A 198 -33.00 -40.18 33.25
CA GLU A 198 -32.65 -40.47 34.65
C GLU A 198 -31.16 -40.27 34.93
N ILE A 199 -30.30 -40.61 33.96
CA ILE A 199 -28.85 -40.36 34.00
C ILE A 199 -28.58 -38.84 33.96
N LEU A 200 -29.28 -38.12 33.07
CA LEU A 200 -29.18 -36.65 32.98
C LEU A 200 -29.56 -35.98 34.29
N PHE A 201 -30.66 -36.42 34.92
CA PHE A 201 -31.13 -35.89 36.20
C PHE A 201 -30.27 -36.30 37.39
N GLN A 202 -29.35 -37.25 37.25
CA GLN A 202 -28.40 -37.59 38.32
C GLN A 202 -27.07 -36.85 38.16
N ASN A 203 -26.73 -36.40 36.95
CA ASN A 203 -25.47 -35.75 36.62
C ASN A 203 -25.27 -34.39 37.32
N ASP A 204 -24.18 -34.23 38.06
CA ASP A 204 -23.86 -33.01 38.81
C ASP A 204 -23.62 -31.79 37.91
N ARG A 205 -23.08 -31.97 36.70
CA ARG A 205 -22.85 -30.89 35.74
C ARG A 205 -24.16 -30.29 35.25
N TYR A 206 -25.18 -31.11 35.03
CA TYR A 206 -26.51 -30.63 34.64
C TYR A 206 -27.26 -29.96 35.80
N LYS A 207 -27.11 -30.46 37.03
CA LYS A 207 -27.77 -29.89 38.22
C LYS A 207 -27.18 -28.55 38.67
N ASN A 208 -25.86 -28.50 38.79
CA ASN A 208 -25.14 -27.43 39.49
C ASN A 208 -24.20 -26.64 38.57
N GLY A 209 -23.91 -27.14 37.36
CA GLY A 209 -23.03 -26.49 36.39
C GLY A 209 -23.77 -25.50 35.48
N LYS A 210 -23.03 -24.52 34.95
CA LYS A 210 -23.54 -23.57 33.94
C LYS A 210 -23.67 -24.24 32.56
N PRO A 211 -24.62 -23.81 31.73
CA PRO A 211 -24.72 -24.30 30.35
C PRO A 211 -23.51 -23.84 29.53
N ASP A 212 -23.08 -24.69 28.59
CA ASP A 212 -21.97 -24.39 27.68
C ASP A 212 -22.44 -23.45 26.54
N GLN A 213 -23.71 -23.53 26.15
CA GLN A 213 -24.33 -22.65 25.16
C GLN A 213 -25.75 -22.26 25.56
N THR A 214 -26.13 -21.03 25.21
CA THR A 214 -27.49 -20.50 25.37
C THR A 214 -27.97 -19.86 24.07
N ASN A 215 -29.16 -20.23 23.60
CA ASN A 215 -29.78 -19.69 22.38
C ASN A 215 -31.21 -19.24 22.65
N TYR A 216 -31.76 -18.42 21.75
CA TYR A 216 -33.19 -18.12 21.73
C TYR A 216 -33.86 -18.71 20.51
N LEU A 217 -34.94 -19.46 20.75
CA LEU A 217 -35.74 -20.10 19.70
C LEU A 217 -36.98 -19.25 19.39
N SER A 218 -37.29 -19.06 18.11
CA SER A 218 -38.46 -18.32 17.62
C SER A 218 -39.72 -19.21 17.46
N LYS A 219 -39.59 -20.51 17.74
CA LYS A 219 -40.65 -21.53 17.78
C LYS A 219 -40.18 -22.67 18.70
N ALA A 220 -41.11 -23.49 19.18
CA ALA A 220 -40.85 -24.61 20.09
C ALA A 220 -40.23 -25.83 19.36
N GLU A 221 -39.11 -25.60 18.66
CA GLU A 221 -38.37 -26.59 17.88
C GLU A 221 -36.87 -26.25 17.91
N SER A 222 -36.03 -27.22 18.23
CA SER A 222 -34.57 -27.07 18.24
C SER A 222 -33.99 -27.02 16.83
N ARG A 223 -32.72 -26.59 16.71
CA ARG A 223 -31.93 -26.88 15.51
C ARG A 223 -31.61 -28.38 15.47
N ARG A 224 -31.27 -28.87 14.28
CA ARG A 224 -30.88 -30.25 14.04
C ARG A 224 -29.35 -30.38 14.03
N ASN A 225 -28.86 -31.55 14.41
CA ASN A 225 -27.49 -32.01 14.16
C ASN A 225 -26.45 -31.08 14.81
N ILE A 226 -26.68 -30.70 16.08
CA ILE A 226 -25.81 -29.86 16.91
C ILE A 226 -24.63 -30.66 17.47
N GLY A 227 -24.78 -31.96 17.70
CA GLY A 227 -23.70 -32.85 18.14
C GLY A 227 -24.20 -34.06 18.92
N ASP A 228 -23.28 -34.79 19.55
CA ASP A 228 -23.60 -36.00 20.34
C ASP A 228 -23.36 -35.75 21.84
N ARG A 229 -23.95 -36.60 22.68
CA ARG A 229 -23.73 -36.67 24.14
C ARG A 229 -23.94 -35.33 24.84
N PHE A 230 -25.14 -34.79 24.74
CA PHE A 230 -25.49 -33.54 25.41
C PHE A 230 -26.87 -33.60 26.07
N GLY A 231 -27.10 -32.69 27.01
CA GLY A 231 -28.41 -32.41 27.58
C GLY A 231 -28.91 -31.06 27.11
N ARG A 232 -30.19 -30.96 26.75
CA ARG A 232 -30.86 -29.74 26.32
C ARG A 232 -32.03 -29.43 27.22
N LYS A 233 -32.17 -28.16 27.58
CA LYS A 233 -33.32 -27.64 28.32
C LYS A 233 -33.86 -26.40 27.61
N ILE A 234 -35.10 -26.48 27.14
CA ILE A 234 -35.83 -25.37 26.54
C ILE A 234 -36.85 -24.90 27.56
N ARG A 235 -36.79 -23.64 28.00
CA ARG A 235 -37.71 -23.07 28.99
C ARG A 235 -38.30 -21.73 28.55
N ALA A 236 -39.57 -21.53 28.88
CA ALA A 236 -40.29 -20.30 28.59
C ALA A 236 -41.51 -20.12 29.50
N PHE A 237 -42.11 -18.94 29.43
CA PHE A 237 -43.44 -18.66 29.96
C PHE A 237 -44.46 -18.72 28.83
N LEU A 238 -45.33 -19.74 28.84
CA LEU A 238 -46.37 -19.97 27.85
C LEU A 238 -47.60 -19.10 28.14
N GLN A 239 -48.09 -18.42 27.10
CA GLN A 239 -49.30 -17.60 27.11
C GLN A 239 -50.40 -18.24 26.24
N PRO A 240 -51.40 -18.90 26.85
CA PRO A 240 -52.54 -19.48 26.15
C PRO A 240 -53.42 -18.39 25.51
N PRO A 241 -53.84 -18.54 24.24
CA PRO A 241 -54.73 -17.57 23.59
C PRO A 241 -56.21 -17.71 23.94
N LEU A 242 -56.65 -18.87 24.45
CA LEU A 242 -58.06 -19.20 24.71
C LEU A 242 -58.16 -19.91 26.06
N ASP A 243 -59.31 -19.76 26.72
CA ASP A 243 -59.67 -20.61 27.85
C ASP A 243 -60.09 -21.99 27.32
N GLY A 244 -59.60 -23.07 27.94
CA GLY A 244 -60.11 -24.42 27.67
C GLY A 244 -59.05 -25.51 27.75
N GLU A 245 -59.42 -26.69 27.24
CA GLU A 245 -58.60 -27.90 27.24
C GLU A 245 -57.61 -27.94 26.07
N TYR A 246 -56.32 -27.99 26.38
CA TYR A 246 -55.22 -28.11 25.43
C TYR A 246 -54.64 -29.52 25.42
N LYS A 247 -54.21 -30.00 24.25
CA LYS A 247 -53.45 -31.26 24.12
C LYS A 247 -52.06 -30.97 23.57
N PHE A 248 -51.02 -31.41 24.26
CA PHE A 248 -49.62 -31.24 23.86
C PHE A 248 -49.11 -32.44 23.09
N TRP A 249 -48.13 -32.18 22.25
CA TRP A 249 -47.49 -33.13 21.34
C TRP A 249 -45.99 -32.92 21.40
N ILE A 250 -45.20 -33.98 21.33
CA ILE A 250 -43.74 -33.89 21.20
C ILE A 250 -43.25 -34.81 20.09
N PHE A 251 -42.09 -34.50 19.55
CA PHE A 251 -41.21 -35.47 18.88
C PHE A 251 -39.75 -35.10 19.21
N SER A 252 -38.90 -36.09 19.34
CA SER A 252 -37.46 -35.91 19.57
C SER A 252 -36.68 -37.13 19.09
N ASP A 253 -35.40 -36.94 18.81
CA ASP A 253 -34.42 -38.02 18.84
C ASP A 253 -34.13 -38.40 20.30
N ASP A 254 -33.85 -39.67 20.58
CA ASP A 254 -33.69 -40.21 21.93
C ASP A 254 -34.80 -39.83 22.94
N CYS A 255 -34.45 -39.33 24.12
CA CYS A 255 -35.39 -39.15 25.23
C CYS A 255 -35.77 -37.68 25.42
N SER A 256 -37.06 -37.38 25.55
CA SER A 256 -37.51 -36.04 25.93
C SER A 256 -38.67 -36.03 26.91
N LEU A 257 -38.74 -34.99 27.73
CA LEU A 257 -39.75 -34.78 28.75
C LEU A 257 -40.26 -33.34 28.68
N LEU A 258 -41.57 -33.20 28.49
CA LEU A 258 -42.28 -31.92 28.57
C LEU A 258 -43.00 -31.82 29.92
N ARG A 259 -42.81 -30.69 30.60
CA ARG A 259 -43.45 -30.41 31.89
C ARG A 259 -43.89 -28.95 32.00
N ILE A 260 -44.97 -28.71 32.75
CA ILE A 260 -45.61 -27.41 32.91
C ILE A 260 -45.95 -27.13 34.38
N ALA A 261 -45.85 -25.89 34.82
CA ALA A 261 -46.20 -25.44 36.17
C ALA A 261 -47.42 -24.49 36.15
N GLN A 262 -48.08 -24.35 37.30
CA GLN A 262 -49.13 -23.33 37.48
C GLN A 262 -48.52 -21.92 37.52
N PRO A 263 -49.28 -20.87 37.14
CA PRO A 263 -48.78 -19.49 37.14
C PRO A 263 -48.21 -19.09 38.50
N GLY A 264 -47.00 -18.51 38.49
CA GLY A 264 -46.30 -18.07 39.70
C GLY A 264 -45.74 -19.18 40.60
N LYS A 265 -45.85 -20.47 40.21
CA LYS A 265 -45.29 -21.61 40.96
C LYS A 265 -44.12 -22.24 40.19
N SER A 266 -43.14 -22.76 40.93
CA SER A 266 -41.98 -23.50 40.38
C SER A 266 -42.14 -25.02 40.43
N ASN A 267 -43.30 -25.53 40.87
CA ASN A 267 -43.57 -26.96 40.94
C ASN A 267 -44.09 -27.47 39.58
N PHE A 268 -43.20 -28.07 38.79
CA PHE A 268 -43.51 -28.58 37.45
C PHE A 268 -44.17 -29.96 37.51
N ARG A 269 -45.26 -30.12 36.76
CA ARG A 269 -45.93 -31.40 36.49
C ARG A 269 -45.48 -31.93 35.14
N ASN A 270 -45.03 -33.18 35.08
CA ASN A 270 -44.74 -33.88 33.83
C ASN A 270 -46.04 -34.12 33.04
N ILE A 271 -46.04 -33.75 31.76
CA ILE A 271 -47.24 -33.81 30.91
C ILE A 271 -47.10 -34.74 29.71
N LEU A 272 -45.89 -34.94 29.21
CA LEU A 272 -45.62 -35.88 28.11
C LEU A 272 -44.14 -36.27 28.10
N GLU A 273 -43.84 -37.55 27.88
CA GLU A 273 -42.48 -38.09 27.89
C GLU A 273 -42.30 -39.07 26.71
N SER A 274 -41.17 -38.96 26.01
CA SER A 274 -40.67 -39.95 25.06
C SER A 274 -39.42 -40.61 25.66
N LYS A 275 -39.41 -41.95 25.71
CA LYS A 275 -38.29 -42.75 26.25
C LYS A 275 -37.32 -43.25 25.19
N SER A 276 -37.57 -42.95 23.92
CA SER A 276 -36.75 -43.37 22.79
C SER A 276 -37.05 -42.47 21.60
N TYR A 277 -36.19 -42.54 20.59
CA TYR A 277 -36.28 -41.71 19.41
C TYR A 277 -37.62 -41.86 18.69
N THR A 278 -38.03 -40.77 18.05
CA THR A 278 -39.22 -40.72 17.20
C THR A 278 -38.81 -40.23 15.82
N PRO A 279 -39.45 -40.68 14.73
CA PRO A 279 -39.25 -40.06 13.43
C PRO A 279 -39.47 -38.55 13.50
N TYR A 280 -38.81 -37.79 12.62
CA TYR A 280 -38.99 -36.34 12.51
C TYR A 280 -40.37 -35.97 11.94
N ALA A 281 -41.43 -36.31 12.67
CA ALA A 281 -42.83 -36.13 12.31
C ALA A 281 -43.70 -36.24 13.57
N TRP A 282 -44.85 -35.53 13.57
CA TRP A 282 -45.82 -35.63 14.65
C TRP A 282 -46.53 -36.99 14.63
N SER A 283 -46.41 -37.76 15.71
CA SER A 283 -47.06 -39.06 15.86
C SER A 283 -48.33 -38.97 16.71
N GLU A 284 -49.44 -39.56 16.26
CA GLU A 284 -50.72 -39.64 17.01
C GLU A 284 -50.60 -40.36 18.36
N ASN A 285 -49.55 -41.19 18.53
CA ASN A 285 -49.31 -41.98 19.73
C ASN A 285 -48.58 -41.20 20.84
N LEU A 286 -48.03 -40.01 20.54
CA LEU A 286 -47.21 -39.24 21.48
C LEU A 286 -47.87 -37.88 21.78
N ARG A 287 -48.94 -37.95 22.59
CA ARG A 287 -49.76 -36.79 23.01
C ARG A 287 -50.14 -36.82 24.49
N SER A 288 -50.30 -35.65 25.09
CA SER A 288 -50.72 -35.52 26.48
C SER A 288 -52.22 -35.79 26.66
N GLU A 289 -52.63 -35.99 27.91
CA GLU A 289 -54.02 -35.77 28.32
C GLU A 289 -54.43 -34.30 28.09
N SER A 290 -55.73 -34.03 28.12
CA SER A 290 -56.24 -32.66 28.06
C SER A 290 -55.82 -31.88 29.32
N ILE A 291 -55.29 -30.67 29.11
CA ILE A 291 -54.84 -29.77 30.16
C ILE A 291 -55.59 -28.45 30.04
N PHE A 292 -56.37 -28.11 31.06
CA PHE A 292 -57.05 -26.84 31.12
C PHE A 292 -56.08 -25.68 31.35
N LEU A 293 -56.05 -24.72 30.42
CA LEU A 293 -55.27 -23.48 30.53
C LEU A 293 -56.21 -22.27 30.37
N LYS A 294 -55.92 -21.20 31.11
CA LYS A 294 -56.65 -19.94 31.02
C LYS A 294 -55.91 -18.94 30.12
N ALA A 295 -56.66 -18.24 29.29
CA ALA A 295 -56.15 -17.15 28.47
C ALA A 295 -55.61 -16.01 29.34
N GLY A 296 -54.49 -15.42 28.92
CA GLY A 296 -53.86 -14.29 29.61
C GLY A 296 -53.01 -14.65 30.85
N GLU A 297 -53.10 -15.89 31.33
CA GLU A 297 -52.21 -16.41 32.38
C GLU A 297 -50.86 -16.86 31.80
N SER A 298 -49.81 -16.81 32.61
CA SER A 298 -48.43 -17.12 32.21
C SER A 298 -47.95 -18.40 32.88
N TYR A 299 -47.84 -19.48 32.10
CA TYR A 299 -47.50 -20.82 32.58
C TYR A 299 -46.03 -21.14 32.32
N PRO A 300 -45.19 -21.36 33.35
CA PRO A 300 -43.84 -21.86 33.14
C PRO A 300 -43.89 -23.23 32.46
N ILE A 301 -43.21 -23.38 31.33
CA ILE A 301 -43.11 -24.65 30.60
C ILE A 301 -41.66 -24.93 30.26
N GLU A 302 -41.27 -26.19 30.33
CA GLU A 302 -39.95 -26.62 29.91
C GLU A 302 -39.96 -28.00 29.25
N MET A 303 -39.11 -28.13 28.23
CA MET A 303 -38.80 -29.38 27.56
C MET A 303 -37.35 -29.74 27.86
N ILE A 304 -37.12 -30.96 28.31
CA ILE A 304 -35.81 -31.53 28.59
C ILE A 304 -35.57 -32.62 27.57
N HIS A 305 -34.41 -32.62 26.95
CA HIS A 305 -34.03 -33.58 25.92
C HIS A 305 -32.62 -34.10 26.23
N LYS A 306 -32.45 -35.43 26.21
CA LYS A 306 -31.15 -36.08 26.36
C LYS A 306 -30.80 -36.71 25.03
N GLU A 307 -29.66 -36.28 24.50
CA GLU A 307 -29.10 -36.78 23.24
C GLU A 307 -27.91 -37.70 23.51
N GLY A 308 -27.92 -38.89 22.91
CA GLY A 308 -26.88 -39.89 22.92
C GLY A 308 -25.94 -39.74 21.73
N ALA A 309 -26.33 -40.27 20.58
CA ALA A 309 -25.59 -40.21 19.33
C ALA A 309 -26.53 -40.31 18.12
N GLY A 310 -26.32 -39.50 17.09
CA GLY A 310 -27.13 -39.56 15.86
C GLY A 310 -27.72 -38.21 15.44
N ASP A 311 -29.02 -38.19 15.15
CA ASP A 311 -29.72 -37.06 14.53
C ASP A 311 -30.41 -36.22 15.63
N ASP A 312 -29.75 -35.27 16.27
CA ASP A 312 -30.36 -34.63 17.44
C ASP A 312 -31.45 -33.60 17.10
N PHE A 313 -32.67 -33.81 17.58
CA PHE A 313 -33.76 -32.84 17.50
C PHE A 313 -34.78 -32.99 18.62
N CYS A 314 -35.45 -31.90 18.99
CA CYS A 314 -36.63 -31.96 19.84
C CYS A 314 -37.62 -30.82 19.53
N SER A 315 -38.90 -31.12 19.61
CA SER A 315 -39.97 -30.17 19.29
C SER A 315 -41.22 -30.46 20.11
N PHE A 316 -41.97 -29.40 20.45
CA PHE A 316 -43.28 -29.54 21.07
C PHE A 316 -44.34 -28.63 20.45
N GLY A 317 -45.56 -29.16 20.37
CA GLY A 317 -46.71 -28.57 19.72
C GLY A 317 -47.95 -28.68 20.61
N TRP A 318 -49.01 -27.96 20.25
CA TRP A 318 -50.31 -28.10 20.93
C TRP A 318 -51.50 -28.11 19.98
N THR A 319 -52.63 -28.56 20.49
CA THR A 319 -53.95 -28.40 19.89
C THR A 319 -54.78 -27.54 20.83
N LEU A 320 -55.29 -26.42 20.29
CA LEU A 320 -56.11 -25.45 21.01
C LEU A 320 -57.50 -26.03 21.29
N PRO A 321 -58.26 -25.45 22.25
CA PRO A 321 -59.63 -25.86 22.55
C PRO A 321 -60.59 -25.80 21.35
N ASN A 322 -60.32 -24.93 20.37
CA ASN A 322 -61.10 -24.80 19.13
C ASN A 322 -60.68 -25.80 18.03
N GLY A 323 -59.81 -26.76 18.33
CA GLY A 323 -59.32 -27.77 17.38
C GLY A 323 -58.17 -27.32 16.48
N LYS A 324 -57.76 -26.05 16.51
CA LYS A 324 -56.61 -25.56 15.75
C LYS A 324 -55.31 -26.18 16.26
N GLN A 325 -54.46 -26.68 15.37
CA GLN A 325 -53.15 -27.22 15.72
C GLN A 325 -52.05 -26.19 15.45
N GLU A 326 -51.18 -25.93 16.43
CA GLU A 326 -49.94 -25.15 16.25
C GLU A 326 -48.78 -26.07 16.67
N ARG A 327 -48.19 -26.78 15.70
CA ARG A 327 -47.13 -27.76 15.92
C ARG A 327 -45.99 -27.51 14.91
N PRO A 328 -44.85 -26.94 15.32
CA PRO A 328 -44.49 -26.51 16.69
C PRO A 328 -45.25 -25.25 17.15
N ILE A 329 -45.27 -25.01 18.46
CA ILE A 329 -45.86 -23.77 19.01
C ILE A 329 -45.00 -22.57 18.58
N PRO A 330 -45.57 -21.52 17.96
CA PRO A 330 -44.80 -20.36 17.52
C PRO A 330 -44.34 -19.50 18.69
N GLY A 331 -43.15 -18.88 18.57
CA GLY A 331 -42.51 -18.04 19.59
C GLY A 331 -43.40 -16.94 20.16
N LYS A 332 -44.33 -16.40 19.37
CA LYS A 332 -45.33 -15.41 19.80
C LYS A 332 -46.23 -15.85 20.97
N ARG A 333 -46.25 -17.14 21.32
CA ARG A 333 -46.97 -17.69 22.48
C ARG A 333 -46.11 -17.73 23.74
N PHE A 334 -44.88 -17.21 23.68
CA PHE A 334 -43.89 -17.34 24.74
C PHE A 334 -43.21 -16.01 25.08
N SER A 335 -42.80 -15.89 26.33
CA SER A 335 -41.72 -15.01 26.75
C SER A 335 -40.62 -15.81 27.42
N ALA A 336 -39.36 -15.53 27.06
CA ALA A 336 -38.20 -16.26 27.58
C ALA A 336 -37.60 -15.52 28.78
N PRO A 337 -37.08 -16.24 29.79
CA PRO A 337 -36.16 -15.65 30.75
C PRO A 337 -34.89 -15.18 30.04
N ILE A 338 -34.25 -14.14 30.56
CA ILE A 338 -32.99 -13.61 30.01
C ILE A 338 -31.84 -14.52 30.43
N SER A 339 -30.95 -14.84 29.48
CA SER A 339 -29.74 -15.63 29.74
C SER A 339 -28.79 -14.92 30.71
N GLU A 340 -27.93 -15.63 31.45
CA GLU A 340 -26.93 -14.98 32.32
C GLU A 340 -26.01 -14.02 31.56
N LYS A 341 -25.69 -14.36 30.29
CA LYS A 341 -24.87 -13.53 29.40
C LYS A 341 -25.56 -12.21 29.06
N ASP A 342 -26.84 -12.25 28.70
CA ASP A 342 -27.61 -11.05 28.38
C ASP A 342 -27.96 -10.23 29.64
N ALA A 343 -28.07 -10.88 30.80
CA ALA A 343 -28.30 -10.19 32.08
C ALA A 343 -27.11 -9.30 32.48
N LEU A 344 -25.87 -9.68 32.14
CA LEU A 344 -24.68 -8.86 32.33
C LEU A 344 -24.61 -7.69 31.33
N GLN A 345 -25.10 -7.89 30.10
CA GLN A 345 -25.20 -6.82 29.08
C GLN A 345 -26.27 -5.78 29.41
N ASN A 346 -27.28 -6.16 30.21
CA ASN A 346 -28.35 -5.26 30.65
C ASN A 346 -28.03 -4.49 31.95
N LEU A 347 -26.85 -4.65 32.55
CA LEU A 347 -26.42 -3.81 33.68
C LEU A 347 -26.11 -2.39 33.20
N SER A 348 -26.31 -1.40 34.06
CA SER A 348 -25.77 -0.07 33.77
C SER A 348 -24.23 -0.14 33.68
N LEU A 349 -23.63 0.70 32.84
CA LEU A 349 -22.17 0.72 32.65
C LEU A 349 -21.37 0.83 33.97
N PRO A 350 -21.75 1.69 34.94
CA PRO A 350 -21.09 1.74 36.25
C PRO A 350 -21.20 0.42 37.02
N GLU A 351 -22.37 -0.23 37.01
CA GLU A 351 -22.56 -1.52 37.68
C GLU A 351 -21.78 -2.64 37.00
N ARG A 352 -21.67 -2.62 35.66
CA ARG A 352 -20.84 -3.56 34.91
C ARG A 352 -19.38 -3.41 35.30
N ILE A 353 -18.82 -2.18 35.25
CA ILE A 353 -17.44 -1.90 35.68
C ILE A 353 -17.20 -2.38 37.13
N GLN A 354 -18.12 -2.07 38.04
CA GLN A 354 -18.01 -2.47 39.43
C GLN A 354 -17.99 -3.99 39.59
N LYS A 355 -18.87 -4.70 38.88
CA LYS A 355 -19.07 -6.15 39.06
C LYS A 355 -18.05 -7.00 38.30
N THR A 356 -17.68 -6.61 37.08
CA THR A 356 -16.84 -7.44 36.19
C THR A 356 -15.36 -7.13 36.29
N ILE A 357 -14.98 -5.92 36.73
CA ILE A 357 -13.57 -5.49 36.78
C ILE A 357 -13.14 -5.16 38.21
N ARG A 358 -13.86 -4.25 38.88
CA ARG A 358 -13.46 -3.77 40.22
C ARG A 358 -13.56 -4.84 41.30
N ALA A 359 -14.70 -5.53 41.41
CA ALA A 359 -14.89 -6.55 42.45
C ALA A 359 -13.89 -7.73 42.34
N PRO A 360 -13.58 -8.27 41.14
CA PRO A 360 -12.52 -9.28 41.01
C PRO A 360 -11.13 -8.77 41.43
N LEU A 361 -10.78 -7.52 41.12
CA LEU A 361 -9.51 -6.91 41.53
C LEU A 361 -9.41 -6.73 43.06
N GLU A 362 -10.52 -6.42 43.73
CA GLU A 362 -10.56 -6.27 45.20
C GLU A 362 -10.57 -7.62 45.94
N GLN A 363 -11.18 -8.65 45.36
CA GLN A 363 -11.31 -9.98 45.98
C GLN A 363 -10.05 -10.84 45.84
N ALA A 364 -9.18 -10.52 44.88
CA ALA A 364 -7.98 -11.28 44.63
C ALA A 364 -6.91 -11.02 45.71
N THR A 365 -6.63 -12.04 46.53
CA THR A 365 -5.57 -11.98 47.55
C THR A 365 -4.16 -12.23 46.98
N ASN A 366 -4.05 -12.89 45.81
CA ASN A 366 -2.80 -13.17 45.08
C ASN A 366 -3.01 -13.08 43.55
N SER A 367 -1.98 -12.67 42.80
CA SER A 367 -2.01 -12.50 41.33
C SER A 367 -2.41 -13.74 40.55
N ASP A 368 -2.12 -14.95 41.05
CA ASP A 368 -2.40 -16.21 40.37
C ASP A 368 -3.90 -16.54 40.26
N THR A 369 -4.75 -15.87 41.05
CA THR A 369 -6.22 -16.04 41.02
C THR A 369 -6.91 -15.11 40.01
N LEU A 370 -6.20 -14.10 39.48
CA LEU A 370 -6.74 -13.13 38.55
C LEU A 370 -6.61 -13.61 37.11
N ASN A 371 -7.74 -13.68 36.40
CA ASN A 371 -7.72 -13.90 34.96
C ASN A 371 -7.51 -12.55 34.23
N PHE A 372 -6.24 -12.17 34.07
CA PHE A 372 -5.85 -10.92 33.39
C PHE A 372 -6.43 -10.80 31.98
N GLU A 373 -6.50 -11.90 31.23
CA GLU A 373 -7.01 -11.90 29.86
C GLU A 373 -8.51 -11.59 29.80
N LEU A 374 -9.29 -12.17 30.72
CA LEU A 374 -10.71 -11.85 30.87
C LEU A 374 -10.92 -10.38 31.27
N LEU A 375 -10.15 -9.87 32.23
CA LEU A 375 -10.26 -8.48 32.68
C LEU A 375 -9.87 -7.47 31.61
N THR A 376 -8.78 -7.72 30.87
CA THR A 376 -8.38 -6.90 29.73
C THR A 376 -9.47 -6.87 28.67
N ARG A 377 -10.05 -8.03 28.32
CA ARG A 377 -11.16 -8.09 27.36
C ARG A 377 -12.38 -7.31 27.83
N GLU A 378 -12.79 -7.48 29.09
CA GLU A 378 -13.93 -6.74 29.66
C GLU A 378 -13.68 -5.23 29.68
N ALA A 379 -12.46 -4.79 30.03
CA ALA A 379 -12.11 -3.36 30.02
C ALA A 379 -12.18 -2.76 28.61
N PHE A 380 -11.68 -3.47 27.59
CA PHE A 380 -11.81 -3.05 26.19
C PHE A 380 -13.28 -3.03 25.71
N GLU A 381 -14.08 -4.05 26.06
CA GLU A 381 -15.51 -4.08 25.71
C GLU A 381 -16.28 -2.92 26.34
N VAL A 382 -16.00 -2.60 27.61
CA VAL A 382 -16.61 -1.46 28.31
C VAL A 382 -16.20 -0.14 27.67
N SER A 383 -14.91 0.01 27.32
CA SER A 383 -14.40 1.19 26.61
C SER A 383 -15.16 1.40 25.29
N ALA A 384 -15.25 0.36 24.45
CA ALA A 384 -15.99 0.43 23.19
C ALA A 384 -17.48 0.78 23.38
N LEU A 385 -18.13 0.26 24.42
CA LEU A 385 -19.54 0.57 24.72
C LEU A 385 -19.73 2.01 25.22
N LEU A 386 -18.80 2.54 26.01
CA LEU A 386 -18.78 3.94 26.43
C LEU A 386 -18.62 4.87 25.24
N GLU A 387 -17.72 4.55 24.30
CA GLU A 387 -17.55 5.31 23.07
C GLU A 387 -18.81 5.28 22.20
N GLN A 388 -19.42 4.11 22.02
CA GLN A 388 -20.68 3.99 21.27
C GLN A 388 -21.82 4.79 21.90
N ASN A 389 -21.87 4.85 23.24
CA ASN A 389 -22.84 5.69 23.95
C ASN A 389 -22.55 7.17 23.78
N PHE A 390 -21.27 7.57 23.74
CA PHE A 390 -20.86 8.94 23.43
C PHE A 390 -21.25 9.33 22.00
N ASP A 391 -21.02 8.46 21.01
CA ASP A 391 -21.45 8.69 19.62
C ASP A 391 -22.98 8.86 19.52
N ARG A 392 -23.77 7.99 20.18
CA ARG A 392 -25.24 8.14 20.22
C ARG A 392 -25.68 9.44 20.90
N TYR A 393 -24.97 9.88 21.93
CA TYR A 393 -25.23 11.16 22.56
C TYR A 393 -24.88 12.33 21.63
N ALA A 394 -23.73 12.29 20.96
CA ALA A 394 -23.32 13.27 19.97
C ALA A 394 -24.34 13.38 18.82
N ASP A 395 -24.80 12.25 18.29
CA ASP A 395 -25.85 12.20 17.27
C ASP A 395 -27.12 12.94 17.72
N SER A 396 -27.55 12.67 18.96
CA SER A 396 -28.71 13.36 19.55
C SER A 396 -28.52 14.87 19.74
N LEU A 397 -27.28 15.36 19.86
CA LEU A 397 -26.99 16.80 19.93
C LEU A 397 -27.03 17.45 18.54
N LEU A 398 -26.57 16.73 17.51
CA LEU A 398 -26.62 17.21 16.12
C LEU A 398 -28.08 17.34 15.65
N ASP A 399 -28.93 16.37 16.01
CA ASP A 399 -30.37 16.41 15.75
C ASP A 399 -31.09 17.61 16.41
N GLN A 400 -30.57 18.09 17.54
CA GLN A 400 -31.12 19.26 18.25
C GLN A 400 -30.81 20.60 17.54
N ASN A 401 -30.00 20.60 16.48
CA ASN A 401 -29.63 21.80 15.71
C ASN A 401 -29.03 22.93 16.55
N ILE A 402 -28.10 22.60 17.44
CA ILE A 402 -27.37 23.59 18.24
C ILE A 402 -26.43 24.39 17.32
N ILE A 403 -26.80 25.63 17.01
CA ILE A 403 -26.10 26.46 15.99
C ILE A 403 -24.58 26.54 16.21
N PRO A 404 -24.04 26.89 17.40
CA PRO A 404 -22.59 27.00 17.59
C PRO A 404 -21.84 25.67 17.41
N LEU A 405 -22.49 24.54 17.74
CA LEU A 405 -21.90 23.21 17.58
C LEU A 405 -21.84 22.82 16.10
N ASN A 406 -22.94 23.04 15.38
CA ASN A 406 -23.02 22.74 13.95
C ASN A 406 -22.07 23.64 13.13
N GLU A 407 -21.94 24.91 13.50
CA GLU A 407 -20.97 25.82 12.86
C GLU A 407 -19.52 25.39 13.12
N ALA A 408 -19.19 24.98 14.35
CA ALA A 408 -17.86 24.46 14.67
C ALA A 408 -17.50 23.20 13.86
N ILE A 409 -18.46 22.28 13.70
CA ILE A 409 -18.27 21.06 12.90
C ILE A 409 -18.15 21.38 11.41
N ALA A 410 -19.02 22.24 10.88
CA ALA A 410 -18.96 22.63 9.47
C ALA A 410 -17.64 23.35 9.13
N ASN A 411 -17.13 24.18 10.03
CA ASN A 411 -15.83 24.83 9.88
C ASN A 411 -14.68 23.81 9.87
N PHE A 412 -14.77 22.78 10.71
CA PHE A 412 -13.81 21.68 10.71
C PHE A 412 -13.85 20.88 9.40
N GLU A 413 -15.04 20.45 8.94
CA GLU A 413 -15.21 19.65 7.72
C GLU A 413 -14.81 20.40 6.44
N ALA A 414 -14.78 21.74 6.48
CA ALA A 414 -14.35 22.56 5.36
C ALA A 414 -12.83 22.45 5.07
N PHE A 415 -12.04 22.00 6.05
CA PHE A 415 -10.57 21.97 5.99
C PHE A 415 -10.07 20.64 5.38
N SER A 416 -9.04 20.72 4.53
CA SER A 416 -8.36 19.53 4.02
C SER A 416 -7.52 18.85 5.12
N ARG A 417 -7.09 17.61 4.92
CA ARG A 417 -6.12 16.95 5.83
C ARG A 417 -4.85 17.79 6.01
N MET A 418 -4.33 18.44 4.96
CA MET A 418 -3.17 19.33 5.05
C MET A 418 -3.45 20.60 5.87
N ASP A 419 -4.62 21.22 5.70
CA ASP A 419 -5.02 22.38 6.52
C ASP A 419 -5.11 22.00 7.99
N ARG A 420 -5.61 20.79 8.27
CA ARG A 420 -5.68 20.24 9.63
C ARG A 420 -4.29 19.94 10.20
N ALA A 421 -3.40 19.30 9.44
CA ALA A 421 -2.01 19.03 9.83
C ALA A 421 -1.27 20.33 10.22
N THR A 422 -1.32 21.34 9.34
CA THR A 422 -0.65 22.63 9.56
C THR A 422 -1.27 23.39 10.74
N ARG A 423 -2.59 23.30 10.93
CA ARG A 423 -3.28 23.88 12.08
C ARG A 423 -2.88 23.25 13.41
N LEU A 424 -2.72 21.93 13.48
CA LEU A 424 -2.21 21.24 14.69
C LEU A 424 -0.80 21.73 15.06
N LEU A 425 0.04 21.99 14.05
CA LEU A 425 1.37 22.54 14.25
C LEU A 425 1.36 24.00 14.75
N GLN A 426 0.45 24.82 14.22
CA GLN A 426 0.38 26.27 14.47
C GLN A 426 -0.70 26.72 15.48
N HIS A 427 -1.35 25.79 16.19
CA HIS A 427 -2.55 26.09 16.98
C HIS A 427 -2.36 27.33 17.89
N PRO A 428 -3.30 28.31 17.90
CA PRO A 428 -3.07 29.63 18.49
C PRO A 428 -2.87 29.63 20.02
N THR A 429 -3.45 28.67 20.73
CA THR A 429 -3.33 28.53 22.19
C THR A 429 -2.47 27.36 22.65
N HIS A 430 -2.27 26.36 21.77
CA HIS A 430 -1.67 25.07 22.10
C HIS A 430 -0.83 24.53 20.92
N GLY A 431 -0.13 25.40 20.20
CA GLY A 431 0.60 25.02 18.99
C GLY A 431 1.82 24.15 19.31
N PHE A 432 1.97 23.04 18.60
CA PHE A 432 3.12 22.14 18.72
C PHE A 432 4.45 22.88 18.56
N LEU A 433 4.53 23.75 17.55
CA LEU A 433 5.78 24.46 17.22
C LEU A 433 6.14 25.49 18.30
N GLU A 434 5.14 26.20 18.84
CA GLU A 434 5.39 27.22 19.87
C GLU A 434 5.80 26.56 21.21
N GLU A 435 5.20 25.42 21.56
CA GLU A 435 5.52 24.69 22.80
C GLU A 435 6.97 24.17 22.83
N PHE A 436 7.47 23.65 21.71
CA PHE A 436 8.80 23.04 21.65
C PHE A 436 9.91 23.96 21.14
N LYS A 437 9.57 25.18 20.70
CA LYS A 437 10.50 26.13 20.07
C LYS A 437 11.79 26.38 20.88
N ASP A 438 11.65 26.53 22.19
CA ASP A 438 12.75 26.91 23.09
C ASP A 438 13.48 25.70 23.69
N THR A 439 12.88 24.50 23.65
CA THR A 439 13.41 23.29 24.29
C THR A 439 14.00 22.30 23.29
N HIS A 440 13.55 22.30 22.04
CA HIS A 440 13.94 21.33 21.02
C HIS A 440 14.48 22.01 19.76
N ILE A 441 15.22 21.24 18.97
CA ILE A 441 15.53 21.57 17.57
C ILE A 441 14.39 20.99 16.74
N LEU A 442 13.64 21.84 16.07
CA LEU A 442 12.47 21.47 15.28
C LEU A 442 12.79 21.64 13.80
N GLU A 443 12.50 20.60 13.03
CA GLU A 443 12.63 20.61 11.57
C GLU A 443 11.38 20.00 10.95
N ILE A 444 10.81 20.67 9.95
CA ILE A 444 9.65 20.20 9.20
C ILE A 444 10.11 19.90 7.77
N ARG A 445 9.83 18.71 7.28
CA ARG A 445 10.21 18.23 5.95
C ARG A 445 9.01 17.69 5.18
N ASN A 446 9.10 17.75 3.85
CA ASN A 446 8.16 17.07 2.97
C ASN A 446 8.47 15.55 2.96
N LEU A 447 7.50 14.72 2.60
CA LEU A 447 7.61 13.26 2.50
C LEU A 447 7.43 12.72 1.07
N SER A 448 6.64 13.36 0.22
CA SER A 448 6.01 12.71 -0.94
C SER A 448 6.84 12.76 -2.22
N GLN A 449 7.38 13.91 -2.65
CA GLN A 449 8.17 14.03 -3.92
C GLN A 449 9.68 14.15 -3.71
N ASN A 450 10.11 14.84 -2.66
CA ASN A 450 11.52 15.05 -2.36
C ASN A 450 11.67 15.17 -0.85
N ALA A 451 11.80 14.02 -0.18
CA ALA A 451 11.82 13.95 1.28
C ALA A 451 12.99 14.72 1.92
N SER A 452 13.97 15.13 1.12
CA SER A 452 15.09 15.96 1.55
C SER A 452 14.75 17.45 1.74
N LYS A 453 13.62 17.95 1.18
CA LYS A 453 13.28 19.37 1.22
C LYS A 453 12.81 19.80 2.62
N VAL A 454 13.61 20.65 3.27
CA VAL A 454 13.25 21.34 4.51
C VAL A 454 12.24 22.43 4.18
N ILE A 455 11.07 22.35 4.82
CA ILE A 455 9.98 23.32 4.69
C ILE A 455 10.20 24.47 5.68
N TRP A 456 10.63 24.14 6.91
CA TRP A 456 10.88 25.10 7.98
C TRP A 456 11.73 24.45 9.07
N ASP A 457 12.58 25.24 9.72
CA ASP A 457 13.31 24.86 10.91
C ASP A 457 13.39 26.06 11.88
N ASN A 458 13.58 25.78 13.17
CA ASN A 458 13.65 26.82 14.20
C ASN A 458 15.05 27.43 14.40
N GLN A 459 16.05 27.06 13.58
CA GLN A 459 17.43 27.52 13.70
C GLN A 459 17.77 28.61 12.69
N ALA A 460 17.27 28.52 11.46
CA ALA A 460 17.65 29.34 10.32
C ALA A 460 16.95 30.71 10.31
N ASP A 461 15.75 30.85 10.86
CA ASP A 461 15.06 32.14 10.88
C ASP A 461 14.00 32.30 11.99
N THR A 462 13.88 33.51 12.52
CA THR A 462 12.89 33.86 13.58
C THR A 462 11.45 34.02 13.07
N SER A 463 11.19 33.65 11.82
CA SER A 463 9.89 33.80 11.17
C SER A 463 8.91 32.70 11.63
N LYS A 464 7.67 33.10 11.91
CA LYS A 464 6.58 32.16 12.23
C LYS A 464 6.40 31.20 11.06
N PHE A 465 6.26 29.90 11.34
CA PHE A 465 5.83 28.91 10.35
C PHE A 465 4.52 29.41 9.72
N ASN A 466 4.57 29.80 8.44
CA ASN A 466 3.42 30.23 7.64
C ASN A 466 3.55 29.87 6.13
N PRO A 467 4.11 28.72 5.73
CA PRO A 467 4.06 28.31 4.33
C PRO A 467 2.66 27.78 3.98
N ILE A 468 2.11 28.21 2.85
CA ILE A 468 0.95 27.55 2.22
C ILE A 468 1.50 26.32 1.49
N ILE A 469 1.13 25.13 1.94
CA ILE A 469 1.56 23.86 1.35
C ILE A 469 0.42 23.35 0.47
N ASN A 470 0.67 23.23 -0.84
CA ASN A 470 -0.30 22.65 -1.78
C ASN A 470 0.00 21.15 -1.96
N PRO A 471 -0.87 20.25 -1.48
CA PRO A 471 -0.71 18.81 -1.65
C PRO A 471 -1.00 18.38 -3.10
N THR A 472 0.03 18.33 -3.94
CA THR A 472 -0.07 17.93 -5.36
C THR A 472 0.81 16.73 -5.71
N ALA A 473 1.39 16.04 -4.73
CA ALA A 473 2.23 14.90 -5.02
C ALA A 473 1.37 13.67 -5.41
N PRO A 474 1.67 12.98 -6.52
CA PRO A 474 0.84 11.87 -7.00
C PRO A 474 1.12 10.54 -6.27
N PHE A 475 2.04 10.53 -5.30
CA PHE A 475 2.43 9.36 -4.51
C PHE A 475 2.97 9.74 -3.12
N THR A 476 2.94 8.79 -2.18
CA THR A 476 3.50 8.88 -0.83
C THR A 476 4.55 7.79 -0.60
N ASP A 477 5.75 8.20 -0.17
CA ASP A 477 6.86 7.29 0.17
C ASP A 477 7.21 7.33 1.66
N LEU A 478 6.60 6.43 2.44
CA LEU A 478 6.91 6.19 3.84
C LEU A 478 8.20 5.37 4.06
N SER A 479 9.01 5.14 3.02
CA SER A 479 10.17 4.24 3.06
C SER A 479 11.51 4.93 2.73
N LYS A 480 11.87 5.12 1.46
CA LYS A 480 13.17 5.68 1.06
C LYS A 480 13.28 7.13 1.48
N GLY A 481 12.18 7.89 1.34
CA GLY A 481 12.12 9.29 1.76
C GLY A 481 12.61 9.52 3.19
N ILE A 482 12.14 8.72 4.15
CA ILE A 482 12.56 8.82 5.56
C ILE A 482 14.04 8.41 5.73
N LEU A 483 14.48 7.35 5.05
CA LEU A 483 15.84 6.83 5.17
C LEU A 483 16.90 7.76 4.59
N GLU A 484 16.64 8.38 3.44
CA GLU A 484 17.58 9.29 2.77
C GLU A 484 17.82 10.53 3.61
N THR A 485 16.74 11.12 4.11
CA THR A 485 16.77 12.28 5.00
C THR A 485 17.60 12.03 6.26
N LEU A 486 17.38 10.88 6.91
CA LEU A 486 18.07 10.53 8.16
C LEU A 486 19.48 9.93 7.93
N LYS A 487 19.88 9.65 6.68
CA LYS A 487 21.24 9.21 6.33
C LYS A 487 22.20 10.38 6.15
N VAL A 488 21.74 11.51 5.63
CA VAL A 488 22.58 12.69 5.32
C VAL A 488 23.14 13.35 6.59
N GLU A 489 22.47 13.22 7.73
CA GLU A 489 22.88 13.90 8.97
C GLU A 489 24.11 13.30 9.69
N ASN A 490 24.63 12.15 9.25
CA ASN A 490 25.77 11.49 9.92
C ASN A 490 27.15 11.77 9.29
N SER A 491 27.23 12.51 8.17
CA SER A 491 28.48 12.62 7.38
C SER A 491 29.27 13.92 7.55
N GLU A 492 28.78 14.93 8.27
CA GLU A 492 29.49 16.19 8.44
C GLU A 492 29.37 16.76 9.86
N GLU A 493 30.00 16.14 10.85
CA GLU A 493 30.52 16.91 11.99
C GLU A 493 31.61 16.13 12.73
N ASN A 494 32.77 16.78 12.86
CA ASN A 494 34.00 16.22 13.41
C ASN A 494 33.80 15.73 14.85
N VAL A 495 34.19 14.48 15.08
CA VAL A 495 34.14 13.78 16.35
C VAL A 495 35.10 14.42 17.36
N GLY A 496 34.52 15.20 18.28
CA GLY A 496 35.11 15.62 19.54
C GLY A 496 34.07 15.48 20.64
N SER A 497 34.03 14.30 21.26
CA SER A 497 33.37 13.96 22.54
C SER A 497 32.29 14.94 23.05
N LEU A 498 30.99 14.65 22.86
CA LEU A 498 29.88 15.11 23.71
C LEU A 498 28.57 14.38 23.33
N GLU A 499 27.99 13.71 24.33
CA GLU A 499 26.57 13.38 24.57
C GLU A 499 25.63 13.14 23.36
N LYS A 500 25.16 11.89 23.21
CA LYS A 500 24.09 11.49 22.25
C LYS A 500 22.88 12.43 22.35
N ILE A 501 22.71 13.31 21.37
CA ILE A 501 21.44 14.03 21.14
C ILE A 501 20.34 12.98 20.95
N ARG A 502 19.27 13.09 21.73
CA ARG A 502 18.08 12.24 21.56
C ARG A 502 17.25 12.82 20.42
N SER A 503 16.96 11.99 19.43
CA SER A 503 16.19 12.37 18.24
C SER A 503 14.89 11.57 18.16
N ALA A 504 13.83 12.19 17.66
CA ALA A 504 12.59 11.51 17.29
C ALA A 504 12.06 12.01 15.95
N ALA A 505 11.41 11.13 15.21
CA ALA A 505 10.66 11.49 14.02
C ALA A 505 9.16 11.53 14.34
N VAL A 506 8.47 12.54 13.83
CA VAL A 506 7.00 12.61 13.85
C VAL A 506 6.51 12.54 12.41
N LEU A 507 5.67 11.58 12.10
CA LEU A 507 5.11 11.35 10.77
C LEU A 507 3.63 11.75 10.79
N ILE A 508 3.25 12.77 10.01
CA ILE A 508 1.86 13.23 9.90
C ILE A 508 1.38 12.95 8.48
N THR A 509 0.48 11.96 8.34
CA THR A 509 0.04 11.37 7.06
C THR A 509 -1.30 10.67 7.25
N ASP A 510 -1.96 10.29 6.16
CA ASP A 510 -3.09 9.36 6.16
C ASP A 510 -2.67 7.89 6.04
N GLY A 511 -1.37 7.60 5.98
CA GLY A 511 -0.85 6.23 5.89
C GLY A 511 -0.83 5.68 4.46
N GLY A 512 -1.10 6.49 3.44
CA GLY A 512 -0.93 6.08 2.05
C GLY A 512 0.52 5.68 1.75
N HIS A 513 0.74 4.49 1.18
CA HIS A 513 2.04 4.13 0.62
C HIS A 513 1.87 3.40 -0.72
N ASN A 514 2.44 3.98 -1.77
CA ASN A 514 2.29 3.48 -3.15
C ASN A 514 3.61 3.54 -3.95
N GLN A 515 4.75 3.54 -3.25
CA GLN A 515 6.08 3.45 -3.84
C GLN A 515 6.76 2.12 -3.52
N GLU A 516 7.87 1.85 -4.21
CA GLU A 516 8.68 0.66 -3.93
C GLU A 516 9.46 0.79 -2.63
N GLY A 517 9.19 -0.10 -1.68
CA GLY A 517 9.87 -0.17 -0.39
C GLY A 517 8.93 -0.77 0.65
N SER A 518 9.46 -1.15 1.81
CA SER A 518 8.62 -1.58 2.93
C SER A 518 8.77 -0.57 4.06
N PRO A 519 7.72 0.21 4.38
CA PRO A 519 7.73 1.13 5.52
C PRO A 519 8.08 0.43 6.84
N LEU A 520 7.63 -0.82 7.01
CA LEU A 520 7.94 -1.65 8.18
C LEU A 520 9.42 -2.03 8.27
N GLN A 521 10.07 -2.34 7.15
CA GLN A 521 11.52 -2.58 7.14
C GLN A 521 12.29 -1.30 7.47
N THR A 522 11.85 -0.16 6.92
CA THR A 522 12.39 1.16 7.27
C THR A 522 12.26 1.45 8.76
N ALA A 523 11.07 1.24 9.35
CA ALA A 523 10.83 1.43 10.78
C ALA A 523 11.78 0.58 11.65
N LYS A 524 11.98 -0.70 11.29
CA LYS A 524 12.94 -1.58 11.98
C LYS A 524 14.40 -1.08 11.87
N LEU A 525 14.78 -0.54 10.72
CA LEU A 525 16.11 0.07 10.53
C LEU A 525 16.30 1.32 11.40
N LEU A 526 15.25 2.13 11.59
CA LEU A 526 15.26 3.30 12.47
C LEU A 526 15.30 2.91 13.95
N SER A 527 14.58 1.85 14.33
CA SER A 527 14.65 1.26 15.67
C SER A 527 16.08 0.82 16.03
N ALA A 528 16.78 0.16 15.09
CA ALA A 528 18.18 -0.23 15.27
C ALA A 528 19.13 0.97 15.50
N ARG A 529 18.70 2.20 15.13
CA ARG A 529 19.41 3.45 15.35
C ARG A 529 18.93 4.22 16.60
N ASN A 530 18.03 3.64 17.39
CA ASN A 530 17.34 4.28 18.52
C ASN A 530 16.59 5.57 18.12
N LEU A 531 15.99 5.58 16.93
CA LEU A 531 15.17 6.70 16.46
C LEU A 531 13.70 6.27 16.44
N PRO A 532 12.90 6.60 17.48
CA PRO A 532 11.48 6.30 17.50
C PRO A 532 10.73 7.16 16.48
N VAL A 533 9.77 6.55 15.79
CA VAL A 533 8.86 7.21 14.86
C VAL A 533 7.48 7.28 15.52
N PHE A 534 7.02 8.48 15.79
CA PHE A 534 5.66 8.76 16.25
C PHE A 534 4.79 9.09 15.06
N THR A 535 3.69 8.38 14.87
CA THR A 535 2.81 8.54 13.71
C THR A 535 1.51 9.22 14.13
N VAL A 536 1.07 10.22 13.38
CA VAL A 536 -0.21 10.90 13.53
C VAL A 536 -1.05 10.61 12.29
N GLY A 537 -2.13 9.84 12.48
CA GLY A 537 -3.04 9.49 11.40
C GLY A 537 -4.08 10.58 11.13
N LEU A 538 -4.18 11.02 9.89
CA LEU A 538 -5.17 12.01 9.42
C LEU A 538 -6.17 11.39 8.46
N GLY A 539 -7.44 11.70 8.64
CA GLY A 539 -8.53 11.19 7.80
C GLY A 539 -9.46 10.22 8.51
N SER A 540 -10.56 9.85 7.86
CA SER A 540 -11.56 8.97 8.46
C SER A 540 -11.14 7.50 8.41
N ASP A 541 -11.47 6.77 9.48
CA ASP A 541 -11.44 5.30 9.54
C ASP A 541 -12.73 4.68 8.95
N GLN A 542 -13.79 5.48 8.76
CA GLN A 542 -15.00 5.00 8.10
C GLN A 542 -14.91 5.16 6.59
N ARG A 543 -15.21 4.07 5.89
CA ARG A 543 -15.21 4.00 4.43
C ARG A 543 -16.34 4.85 3.87
N PRO A 544 -16.04 5.93 3.12
CA PRO A 544 -17.07 6.69 2.43
C PRO A 544 -17.63 5.88 1.26
N LEU A 545 -18.82 6.27 0.78
CA LEU A 545 -19.41 5.72 -0.44
C LEU A 545 -18.56 6.13 -1.64
N ASP A 546 -17.89 5.17 -2.26
CA ASP A 546 -16.88 5.42 -3.28
C ASP A 546 -16.68 4.21 -4.20
N PHE A 547 -16.47 4.46 -5.49
CA PHE A 547 -15.96 3.50 -6.44
C PHE A 547 -14.59 3.97 -6.94
N ALA A 548 -13.64 3.06 -7.11
CA ALA A 548 -12.33 3.44 -7.65
C ALA A 548 -11.79 2.36 -8.58
N ILE A 549 -11.21 2.78 -9.71
CA ILE A 549 -10.42 1.89 -10.56
C ILE A 549 -9.00 1.82 -10.00
N LEU A 550 -8.55 0.63 -9.63
CA LEU A 550 -7.23 0.45 -9.01
C LEU A 550 -6.13 0.22 -10.06
N ARG A 551 -6.40 -0.68 -11.02
CA ARG A 551 -5.46 -1.04 -12.08
C ARG A 551 -6.13 -1.80 -13.21
N THR A 552 -5.48 -1.80 -14.36
CA THR A 552 -5.76 -2.71 -15.47
C THR A 552 -4.54 -3.59 -15.74
N SER A 553 -4.78 -4.87 -16.00
CA SER A 553 -3.77 -5.83 -16.44
C SER A 553 -4.09 -6.22 -17.89
N THR A 554 -3.22 -5.78 -18.80
CA THR A 554 -3.32 -5.99 -20.24
C THR A 554 -1.98 -6.50 -20.79
N PRO A 555 -1.97 -7.19 -21.94
CA PRO A 555 -0.73 -7.49 -22.63
C PRO A 555 -0.04 -6.21 -23.11
N ASP A 556 1.30 -6.21 -23.18
CA ASP A 556 2.08 -5.08 -23.69
C ASP A 556 1.86 -4.86 -25.20
N SER A 557 1.56 -5.95 -25.94
CA SER A 557 1.27 -5.88 -27.38
C SER A 557 0.28 -6.94 -27.84
N VAL A 558 -0.43 -6.65 -28.94
CA VAL A 558 -1.37 -7.55 -29.62
C VAL A 558 -1.16 -7.49 -31.14
N TYR A 559 -1.57 -8.52 -31.89
CA TYR A 559 -1.59 -8.41 -33.36
C TYR A 559 -2.82 -7.59 -33.80
N GLN A 560 -2.71 -6.84 -34.90
CA GLN A 560 -3.76 -5.89 -35.32
C GLN A 560 -5.16 -6.52 -35.47
N LYS A 561 -5.25 -7.81 -35.81
CA LYS A 561 -6.52 -8.53 -36.00
C LYS A 561 -6.97 -9.31 -34.76
N ASP A 562 -6.15 -9.34 -33.73
CA ASP A 562 -6.47 -10.06 -32.49
C ASP A 562 -7.48 -9.28 -31.65
N ARG A 563 -7.89 -9.91 -30.55
CA ARG A 563 -8.72 -9.32 -29.53
C ARG A 563 -7.88 -8.91 -28.33
N ILE A 564 -8.13 -7.72 -27.81
CA ILE A 564 -7.54 -7.21 -26.59
C ILE A 564 -8.33 -7.79 -25.42
N ARG A 565 -7.64 -8.57 -24.59
CA ARG A 565 -8.16 -9.12 -23.35
C ARG A 565 -7.41 -8.55 -22.17
N GLY A 566 -8.15 -8.09 -21.16
CA GLY A 566 -7.58 -7.56 -19.94
C GLY A 566 -8.43 -7.84 -18.72
N VAL A 567 -7.83 -7.63 -17.56
CA VAL A 567 -8.51 -7.70 -16.26
C VAL A 567 -8.45 -6.34 -15.61
N LEU A 568 -9.59 -5.82 -15.19
CA LEU A 568 -9.70 -4.60 -14.42
C LEU A 568 -9.88 -4.96 -12.94
N SER A 569 -9.06 -4.36 -12.07
CA SER A 569 -9.23 -4.41 -10.62
C SER A 569 -9.87 -3.10 -10.15
N TYR A 570 -10.88 -3.22 -9.30
CA TYR A 570 -11.64 -2.08 -8.79
C TYR A 570 -11.92 -2.22 -7.30
N LYS A 571 -12.28 -1.11 -6.67
CA LYS A 571 -12.79 -1.00 -5.30
C LYS A 571 -14.25 -0.55 -5.37
N ASP A 572 -15.13 -1.29 -4.71
CA ASP A 572 -16.57 -1.06 -4.64
C ASP A 572 -17.02 -1.00 -3.18
N HIS A 573 -17.24 0.23 -2.71
CA HIS A 573 -17.88 0.56 -1.42
C HIS A 573 -19.26 1.20 -1.64
N LEU A 574 -19.93 0.88 -2.74
CA LEU A 574 -21.28 1.37 -3.02
C LEU A 574 -22.31 0.56 -2.22
N ILE A 575 -23.45 1.20 -1.95
CA ILE A 575 -24.60 0.52 -1.37
C ILE A 575 -25.01 -0.66 -2.28
N PRO A 576 -25.26 -1.87 -1.72
CA PRO A 576 -25.74 -2.99 -2.50
C PRO A 576 -27.01 -2.65 -3.30
N GLY A 577 -26.96 -2.80 -4.62
CA GLY A 577 -28.06 -2.43 -5.52
C GLY A 577 -27.86 -1.14 -6.33
N THR A 578 -26.84 -0.33 -6.03
CA THR A 578 -26.54 0.89 -6.80
C THR A 578 -26.09 0.54 -8.23
N PRO A 579 -26.81 0.99 -9.28
CA PRO A 579 -26.42 0.70 -10.66
C PRO A 579 -25.28 1.61 -11.11
N TYR A 580 -24.31 1.05 -11.85
CA TYR A 580 -23.24 1.82 -12.50
C TYR A 580 -22.82 1.13 -13.81
N SER A 581 -22.21 1.87 -14.74
CA SER A 581 -21.63 1.32 -15.97
C SER A 581 -20.16 1.64 -16.06
N ILE A 582 -19.40 0.68 -16.57
CA ILE A 582 -18.00 0.87 -16.94
C ILE A 582 -17.89 0.78 -18.44
N SER A 583 -17.20 1.75 -19.03
CA SER A 583 -16.89 1.81 -20.44
C SER A 583 -15.39 1.94 -20.68
N ILE A 584 -14.94 1.44 -21.84
CA ILE A 584 -13.58 1.65 -22.33
C ILE A 584 -13.72 2.44 -23.62
N GLU A 585 -13.06 3.60 -23.67
CA GLU A 585 -13.01 4.50 -24.82
C GLU A 585 -11.60 4.51 -25.42
N ASP A 586 -11.50 4.65 -26.74
CA ASP A 586 -10.23 4.87 -27.43
C ASP A 586 -9.79 6.35 -27.40
N GLU A 587 -8.64 6.68 -28.02
CA GLU A 587 -8.13 8.07 -28.08
C GLU A 587 -9.10 9.05 -28.74
N HIS A 588 -9.94 8.56 -29.65
CA HIS A 588 -10.94 9.35 -30.37
C HIS A 588 -12.27 9.47 -29.60
N GLY A 589 -12.36 8.96 -28.37
CA GLY A 589 -13.57 8.99 -27.54
C GLY A 589 -14.65 8.00 -28.00
N THR A 590 -14.30 7.00 -28.82
CA THR A 590 -15.24 5.96 -29.25
C THR A 590 -15.28 4.84 -28.21
N ARG A 591 -16.47 4.51 -27.71
CA ARG A 591 -16.68 3.38 -26.78
C ARG A 591 -16.45 2.03 -27.49
N VAL A 592 -15.39 1.32 -27.10
CA VAL A 592 -15.02 0.00 -27.64
C VAL A 592 -15.56 -1.16 -26.79
N TRP A 593 -15.88 -0.88 -25.52
CA TRP A 593 -16.46 -1.83 -24.59
C TRP A 593 -17.35 -1.10 -23.59
N ASN A 594 -18.46 -1.71 -23.17
CA ASN A 594 -19.37 -1.17 -22.17
C ASN A 594 -20.12 -2.31 -21.46
N GLN A 595 -20.22 -2.25 -20.14
CA GLN A 595 -21.00 -3.17 -19.35
C GLN A 595 -21.59 -2.50 -18.11
N SER A 596 -22.84 -2.83 -17.81
CA SER A 596 -23.53 -2.39 -16.59
C SER A 596 -23.31 -3.38 -15.46
N PHE A 597 -23.12 -2.84 -14.26
CA PHE A 597 -22.89 -3.55 -13.01
C PHE A 597 -23.81 -3.00 -11.91
N VAL A 598 -23.79 -3.68 -10.77
CA VAL A 598 -24.54 -3.29 -9.58
C VAL A 598 -23.57 -3.37 -8.40
N GLY A 599 -23.55 -2.36 -7.55
CA GLY A 599 -22.75 -2.30 -6.33
C GLY A 599 -23.09 -3.48 -5.43
N MET A 600 -22.06 -4.10 -4.85
CA MET A 600 -22.19 -5.28 -3.99
C MET A 600 -21.47 -5.13 -2.65
N GLU A 601 -20.86 -3.98 -2.37
CA GLU A 601 -20.06 -3.72 -1.15
C GLU A 601 -18.97 -4.79 -0.93
N LYS A 602 -18.39 -5.29 -2.02
CA LYS A 602 -17.43 -6.40 -1.99
C LYS A 602 -16.02 -5.99 -1.56
N GLY A 603 -15.76 -4.70 -1.36
CA GLY A 603 -14.40 -4.18 -1.16
C GLY A 603 -13.67 -4.21 -2.49
N GLN A 604 -12.73 -5.13 -2.69
CA GLN A 604 -11.97 -5.24 -3.94
C GLN A 604 -12.52 -6.34 -4.86
N GLY A 605 -12.66 -6.02 -6.15
CA GLY A 605 -13.15 -6.94 -7.16
C GLY A 605 -12.30 -6.93 -8.42
N GLN A 606 -12.50 -7.94 -9.27
CA GLN A 606 -11.90 -8.03 -10.60
C GLN A 606 -12.94 -8.50 -11.61
N PHE A 607 -12.85 -7.96 -12.83
CA PHE A 607 -13.58 -8.51 -13.98
C PHE A 607 -12.71 -8.46 -15.24
N SER A 608 -13.03 -9.33 -16.19
CA SER A 608 -12.35 -9.40 -17.49
C SER A 608 -13.12 -8.63 -18.56
N PHE A 609 -12.40 -7.91 -19.42
CA PHE A 609 -12.95 -7.30 -20.64
C PHE A 609 -12.29 -7.88 -21.89
N ASP A 610 -13.03 -7.86 -23.00
CA ASP A 610 -12.58 -8.40 -24.29
C ASP A 610 -13.21 -7.62 -25.46
N PHE A 611 -12.39 -7.02 -26.33
CA PHE A 611 -12.84 -6.34 -27.56
C PHE A 611 -11.83 -6.51 -28.73
N ALA A 612 -12.28 -6.29 -29.97
CA ALA A 612 -11.44 -6.49 -31.17
C ALA A 612 -10.54 -5.28 -31.47
N ALA A 613 -9.26 -5.51 -31.79
CA ALA A 613 -8.31 -4.46 -32.12
C ALA A 613 -8.46 -3.92 -33.55
N GLU A 614 -8.93 -4.75 -34.49
CA GLU A 614 -8.92 -4.48 -35.95
C GLU A 614 -9.50 -3.11 -36.32
N LYS A 615 -10.73 -2.83 -35.88
CA LYS A 615 -11.41 -1.54 -36.19
C LYS A 615 -10.73 -0.32 -35.58
N ILE A 616 -10.03 -0.50 -34.47
CA ILE A 616 -9.34 0.58 -33.75
C ILE A 616 -8.06 0.90 -34.50
N VAL A 617 -7.28 -0.13 -34.87
CA VAL A 617 -6.07 0.01 -35.69
C VAL A 617 -6.39 0.65 -37.04
N GLU A 618 -7.48 0.23 -37.70
CA GLU A 618 -7.92 0.84 -38.97
C GLU A 618 -8.21 2.34 -38.84
N ARG A 619 -8.71 2.80 -37.69
CA ARG A 619 -8.99 4.21 -37.42
C ARG A 619 -7.71 5.00 -37.20
N GLU A 620 -6.78 4.50 -36.40
CA GLU A 620 -5.47 5.12 -36.18
C GLU A 620 -4.69 5.25 -37.50
N LEU A 621 -4.78 4.24 -38.37
CA LEU A 621 -4.15 4.26 -39.69
C LEU A 621 -4.76 5.28 -40.66
N GLN A 622 -5.99 5.75 -40.46
CA GLN A 622 -6.59 6.75 -41.37
C GLN A 622 -5.88 8.10 -41.30
N GLY A 623 -5.23 8.41 -40.17
CA GLY A 623 -4.50 9.67 -39.96
C GLY A 623 -3.08 9.69 -40.55
N ILE A 624 -2.55 8.53 -40.97
CA ILE A 624 -1.15 8.37 -41.38
C ILE A 624 -1.06 8.32 -42.93
N PRO A 625 -0.11 9.02 -43.57
CA PRO A 625 0.14 8.91 -45.02
C PRO A 625 0.51 7.48 -45.44
N GLU A 626 0.06 7.04 -46.61
CA GLU A 626 0.27 5.64 -47.08
C GLU A 626 1.75 5.24 -47.16
N SER A 627 2.64 6.20 -47.50
CA SER A 627 4.09 6.00 -47.54
C SER A 627 4.73 5.76 -46.17
N GLU A 628 4.06 6.14 -45.08
CA GLU A 628 4.51 5.94 -43.70
C GLU A 628 3.94 4.67 -43.08
N LYS A 629 2.73 4.25 -43.50
CA LYS A 629 2.08 3.03 -43.02
C LYS A 629 2.93 1.78 -43.25
N GLU A 630 3.62 1.69 -44.39
CA GLU A 630 4.46 0.53 -44.71
C GLU A 630 5.73 0.45 -43.83
N ALA A 631 6.18 1.58 -43.28
CA ALA A 631 7.37 1.67 -42.43
C ALA A 631 7.07 1.36 -40.95
N LEU A 632 5.83 1.56 -40.50
CA LEU A 632 5.38 1.30 -39.14
C LEU A 632 5.16 -0.20 -38.91
N ARG A 633 5.84 -0.76 -37.91
CA ARG A 633 5.64 -2.16 -37.49
C ARG A 633 4.70 -2.30 -36.31
N THR A 634 4.65 -1.28 -35.47
CA THR A 634 3.81 -1.23 -34.28
C THR A 634 3.07 0.10 -34.23
N ILE A 635 1.80 0.07 -33.83
CA ILE A 635 0.97 1.26 -33.62
C ILE A 635 0.52 1.27 -32.16
N PRO A 636 0.82 2.30 -31.38
CA PRO A 636 0.35 2.38 -30.01
C PRO A 636 -1.15 2.69 -29.96
N LEU A 637 -1.91 1.87 -29.25
CA LEU A 637 -3.36 2.05 -29.03
C LEU A 637 -3.63 2.51 -27.61
N ASN A 638 -4.50 3.51 -27.47
CA ASN A 638 -4.76 4.19 -26.20
C ASN A 638 -6.20 4.03 -25.75
N PHE A 639 -6.34 3.72 -24.46
CA PHE A 639 -7.63 3.44 -23.87
C PHE A 639 -7.80 4.19 -22.57
N LYS A 640 -8.99 4.76 -22.39
CA LYS A 640 -9.46 5.33 -21.14
C LYS A 640 -10.63 4.49 -20.65
N VAL A 641 -10.45 3.88 -19.48
CA VAL A 641 -11.57 3.30 -18.74
C VAL A 641 -12.28 4.43 -18.03
N LEU A 642 -13.61 4.45 -18.13
CA LEU A 642 -14.48 5.42 -17.50
C LEU A 642 -15.60 4.70 -16.75
N VAL A 643 -15.85 5.12 -15.52
CA VAL A 643 -17.08 4.79 -14.80
C VAL A 643 -18.03 5.99 -14.93
N ASP A 644 -19.28 5.72 -15.29
CA ASP A 644 -20.29 6.79 -15.29
C ASP A 644 -20.48 7.32 -13.86
N PRO A 645 -20.66 8.64 -13.65
CA PRO A 645 -20.75 9.23 -12.31
C PRO A 645 -21.83 8.57 -11.45
N ILE A 646 -21.48 8.19 -10.23
CA ILE A 646 -22.39 7.56 -9.27
C ILE A 646 -22.92 8.62 -8.29
N GLU A 647 -24.23 8.59 -8.03
CA GLU A 647 -24.85 9.56 -7.13
C GLU A 647 -24.36 9.38 -5.68
N GLY A 648 -23.91 10.47 -5.05
CA GLY A 648 -23.45 10.48 -3.66
C GLY A 648 -22.01 9.98 -3.44
N GLU A 649 -21.25 9.78 -4.52
CA GLU A 649 -19.85 9.35 -4.49
C GLU A 649 -18.91 10.40 -3.89
N ALA A 650 -17.96 9.95 -3.06
CA ALA A 650 -17.04 10.82 -2.34
C ALA A 650 -15.93 11.41 -3.21
N GLU A 651 -15.39 10.64 -4.16
CA GLU A 651 -14.38 11.10 -5.11
C GLU A 651 -14.72 10.57 -6.50
N THR A 652 -14.57 11.41 -7.52
CA THR A 652 -14.89 11.04 -8.91
C THR A 652 -13.63 11.06 -9.79
N ALA A 653 -12.54 11.65 -9.32
CA ALA A 653 -11.26 11.63 -10.01
C ALA A 653 -10.65 10.21 -10.09
N ASN A 654 -11.06 9.29 -9.22
CA ASN A 654 -10.63 7.88 -9.19
C ASN A 654 -11.48 6.96 -10.11
N ASN A 655 -12.46 7.51 -10.84
CA ASN A 655 -13.34 6.78 -11.76
C ASN A 655 -12.84 6.70 -13.21
N HIS A 656 -11.56 6.99 -13.42
CA HIS A 656 -10.95 6.78 -14.71
C HIS A 656 -9.57 6.17 -14.61
N TRP A 657 -9.20 5.40 -15.62
CA TRP A 657 -7.88 4.80 -15.70
C TRP A 657 -7.43 4.71 -17.14
N SER A 658 -6.20 5.11 -17.44
CA SER A 658 -5.66 5.06 -18.79
C SER A 658 -4.65 3.92 -18.94
N PHE A 659 -4.77 3.16 -20.02
CA PHE A 659 -3.79 2.13 -20.40
C PHE A 659 -3.53 2.15 -21.90
N SER A 660 -2.45 1.50 -22.31
CA SER A 660 -2.00 1.46 -23.70
C SER A 660 -1.47 0.09 -24.08
N ILE A 661 -1.58 -0.25 -25.36
CA ILE A 661 -1.16 -1.54 -25.92
C ILE A 661 -0.57 -1.28 -27.31
N ASP A 662 0.56 -1.89 -27.64
CA ASP A 662 1.13 -1.80 -28.98
C ASP A 662 0.49 -2.83 -29.93
N ALA A 663 -0.07 -2.37 -31.05
CA ALA A 663 -0.61 -3.22 -32.10
C ALA A 663 0.45 -3.55 -33.16
N ASN A 664 0.84 -4.81 -33.27
CA ASN A 664 1.76 -5.31 -34.29
C ASN A 664 1.04 -5.45 -35.65
N MET A 665 1.60 -4.83 -36.68
CA MET A 665 1.03 -4.77 -38.03
C MET A 665 1.33 -6.01 -38.88
N ARG A 666 2.39 -6.75 -38.54
CA ARG A 666 2.87 -7.92 -39.29
C ARG A 666 2.90 -9.16 -38.40
N LYS A 667 2.60 -10.32 -39.01
CA LYS A 667 2.78 -11.63 -38.38
C LYS A 667 4.25 -11.98 -38.24
N ASN A 668 4.62 -12.54 -37.09
CA ASN A 668 5.93 -13.13 -36.85
C ASN A 668 6.16 -14.27 -37.83
N GLN A 669 7.28 -14.27 -38.54
CA GLN A 669 7.58 -15.28 -39.53
C GLN A 669 8.49 -16.37 -38.94
N LEU A 670 8.05 -17.62 -38.94
CA LEU A 670 8.82 -18.77 -38.43
C LEU A 670 9.19 -19.71 -39.58
N LEU A 671 10.47 -20.03 -39.70
CA LEU A 671 10.97 -21.08 -40.59
C LEU A 671 11.39 -22.31 -39.77
N ILE A 672 10.66 -23.41 -39.90
CA ILE A 672 11.03 -24.69 -39.30
C ILE A 672 11.73 -25.53 -40.37
N LEU A 673 12.97 -25.92 -40.09
CA LEU A 673 13.78 -26.75 -40.96
C LEU A 673 14.05 -28.08 -40.26
N ASP A 674 13.76 -29.21 -40.91
CA ASP A 674 14.15 -30.52 -40.39
C ASP A 674 14.35 -31.53 -41.52
N SER A 675 15.28 -32.46 -41.36
CA SER A 675 15.49 -33.51 -42.37
C SER A 675 14.33 -34.51 -42.44
N ARG A 676 13.49 -34.56 -41.41
CA ARG A 676 12.29 -35.39 -41.34
C ARG A 676 11.27 -34.80 -40.35
N PRO A 677 9.98 -35.10 -40.50
CA PRO A 677 8.99 -34.76 -39.48
C PRO A 677 9.27 -35.55 -38.18
N ARG A 678 9.48 -34.82 -37.08
CA ARG A 678 9.60 -35.37 -35.71
C ARG A 678 8.38 -34.98 -34.88
N TRP A 679 8.13 -35.67 -33.77
CA TRP A 679 7.02 -35.33 -32.87
C TRP A 679 7.11 -33.87 -32.41
N GLU A 680 8.28 -33.45 -31.93
CA GLU A 680 8.53 -32.07 -31.51
C GLU A 680 8.19 -31.05 -32.60
N THR A 681 8.78 -31.19 -33.78
CA THR A 681 8.60 -30.23 -34.87
C THR A 681 7.18 -30.26 -35.45
N ARG A 682 6.48 -31.40 -35.40
CA ARG A 682 5.04 -31.49 -35.72
C ARG A 682 4.18 -30.71 -34.70
N TYR A 683 4.43 -30.89 -33.41
CA TYR A 683 3.67 -30.18 -32.37
C TYR A 683 3.93 -28.68 -32.40
N LEU A 684 5.16 -28.27 -32.72
CA LEU A 684 5.51 -26.88 -32.92
C LEU A 684 4.85 -26.25 -34.14
N ASN A 685 4.84 -26.94 -35.29
CA ASN A 685 4.10 -26.46 -36.46
C ASN A 685 2.61 -26.26 -36.11
N ASN A 686 1.98 -27.27 -35.49
CA ASN A 686 0.57 -27.17 -35.10
C ASN A 686 0.30 -26.03 -34.10
N LEU A 687 1.24 -25.77 -33.18
CA LEU A 687 1.12 -24.71 -32.19
C LEU A 687 1.12 -23.33 -32.88
N PHE A 688 2.12 -23.07 -33.71
CA PHE A 688 2.28 -21.76 -34.35
C PHE A 688 1.35 -21.55 -35.54
N GLU A 689 0.94 -22.60 -36.26
CA GLU A 689 -0.01 -22.51 -37.38
C GLU A 689 -1.43 -22.14 -36.91
N ARG A 690 -1.77 -22.47 -35.65
CA ARG A 690 -3.05 -22.09 -35.01
C ARG A 690 -3.04 -20.68 -34.42
N ASP A 691 -1.87 -20.06 -34.28
CA ASP A 691 -1.71 -18.75 -33.67
C ASP A 691 -1.67 -17.68 -34.77
N ASP A 692 -2.69 -16.83 -34.83
CA ASP A 692 -2.84 -15.84 -35.89
C ASP A 692 -1.70 -14.81 -35.94
N ARG A 693 -0.93 -14.69 -34.86
CA ARG A 693 0.26 -13.82 -34.78
C ARG A 693 1.43 -14.37 -35.58
N TRP A 694 1.39 -15.64 -35.99
CA TRP A 694 2.48 -16.31 -36.68
C TRP A 694 2.13 -16.66 -38.13
N GLU A 695 3.16 -16.62 -38.96
CA GLU A 695 3.17 -17.24 -40.28
C GLU A 695 4.31 -18.25 -40.31
N VAL A 696 3.95 -19.52 -40.43
CA VAL A 696 4.89 -20.64 -40.31
C VAL A 696 5.15 -21.23 -41.69
N SER A 697 6.42 -21.41 -42.03
CA SER A 697 6.88 -22.21 -43.17
C SER A 697 7.68 -23.40 -42.65
N CYS A 698 7.26 -24.61 -42.99
CA CYS A 698 7.92 -25.85 -42.59
C CYS A 698 8.58 -26.52 -43.80
N VAL A 699 9.89 -26.69 -43.78
CA VAL A 699 10.65 -27.36 -44.83
C VAL A 699 11.14 -28.71 -44.30
N TRP A 700 10.59 -29.78 -44.87
CA TRP A 700 10.94 -31.15 -44.52
C TRP A 700 11.85 -31.77 -45.58
N GLY A 701 12.71 -32.70 -45.17
CA GLY A 701 13.47 -33.53 -46.11
C GLY A 701 12.58 -34.56 -46.82
N GLU A 702 12.71 -34.62 -48.14
CA GLU A 702 12.04 -35.61 -49.00
C GLU A 702 12.81 -36.95 -49.02
N PRO A 703 12.10 -38.09 -49.15
CA PRO A 703 12.73 -39.40 -49.26
C PRO A 703 13.51 -39.57 -50.59
N ARG A 704 14.83 -39.75 -50.47
CA ARG A 704 15.81 -40.29 -51.45
C ARG A 704 15.33 -40.45 -52.91
N ASP A 705 15.46 -39.40 -53.72
CA ASP A 705 15.77 -39.53 -55.15
C ASP A 705 16.62 -38.36 -55.72
N THR A 706 16.93 -37.35 -54.91
CA THR A 706 17.74 -36.17 -55.27
C THR A 706 18.98 -36.03 -54.38
N GLN A 707 20.07 -35.44 -54.92
CA GLN A 707 21.31 -35.15 -54.17
C GLN A 707 21.12 -34.17 -53.00
N LYS A 708 20.00 -33.44 -52.95
CA LYS A 708 19.61 -32.54 -51.86
C LYS A 708 18.20 -32.92 -51.38
N ARG A 709 18.01 -33.12 -50.08
CA ARG A 709 16.75 -33.63 -49.51
C ARG A 709 15.74 -32.53 -49.18
N LEU A 710 16.18 -31.30 -48.94
CA LEU A 710 15.29 -30.15 -48.71
C LEU A 710 14.94 -29.47 -50.05
N SER A 711 13.66 -29.30 -50.32
CA SER A 711 13.21 -28.65 -51.56
C SER A 711 13.39 -27.14 -51.50
N ARG A 712 13.87 -26.53 -52.61
CA ARG A 712 14.10 -25.07 -52.73
C ARG A 712 13.05 -24.44 -53.64
N GLY A 713 12.50 -23.31 -53.24
CA GLY A 713 11.49 -22.60 -54.03
C GLY A 713 11.09 -21.27 -53.41
N ASP A 714 10.23 -20.56 -54.14
CA ASP A 714 9.67 -19.27 -53.71
C ASP A 714 8.26 -19.45 -53.08
N GLU A 715 7.73 -20.68 -53.11
CA GLU A 715 6.46 -21.04 -52.46
C GLU A 715 6.65 -21.31 -50.97
N LYS A 716 5.55 -21.21 -50.21
CA LYS A 716 5.50 -21.55 -48.78
C LYS A 716 5.94 -23.01 -48.57
N ASN A 717 6.62 -23.28 -47.45
CA ASN A 717 7.14 -24.61 -47.08
C ASN A 717 8.33 -25.11 -47.92
N LEU A 718 8.99 -24.24 -48.69
CA LEU A 718 10.24 -24.53 -49.38
C LEU A 718 11.38 -23.66 -48.83
N PHE A 719 12.62 -24.14 -48.93
CA PHE A 719 13.77 -23.33 -48.54
C PHE A 719 14.00 -22.21 -49.57
N PRO A 720 14.20 -20.94 -49.13
CA PRO A 720 14.34 -19.82 -50.05
C PRO A 720 15.51 -19.96 -51.03
N LYS A 721 15.30 -19.59 -52.30
CA LYS A 721 16.36 -19.56 -53.33
C LYS A 721 17.24 -18.32 -53.29
N LYS A 722 16.79 -17.27 -52.58
CA LYS A 722 17.47 -15.98 -52.48
C LYS A 722 17.69 -15.60 -51.02
N LYS A 723 18.78 -14.89 -50.75
CA LYS A 723 19.12 -14.42 -49.40
C LYS A 723 18.04 -13.47 -48.87
N GLU A 724 17.52 -12.59 -49.72
CA GLU A 724 16.54 -11.56 -49.36
C GLU A 724 15.24 -12.17 -48.80
N ASP A 725 14.83 -13.32 -49.35
CA ASP A 725 13.63 -14.03 -48.90
C ASP A 725 13.85 -14.75 -47.56
N LEU A 726 15.05 -15.30 -47.32
CA LEU A 726 15.43 -15.83 -46.00
C LEU A 726 15.43 -14.72 -44.94
N LEU A 727 15.87 -13.52 -45.30
CA LEU A 727 15.87 -12.35 -44.42
C LEU A 727 14.47 -11.79 -44.13
N LYS A 728 13.38 -12.38 -44.65
CA LYS A 728 12.02 -12.03 -44.23
C LYS A 728 11.61 -12.73 -42.92
N PHE A 729 12.14 -13.91 -42.61
CA PHE A 729 11.77 -14.71 -41.42
C PHE A 729 12.24 -14.07 -40.11
N ASP A 730 11.56 -14.18 -38.98
CA ASP A 730 12.05 -13.60 -37.71
C ASP A 730 12.77 -14.64 -36.85
N LEU A 731 12.39 -15.91 -36.98
CA LEU A 731 12.94 -17.03 -36.23
C LEU A 731 13.18 -18.22 -37.17
N ILE A 732 14.35 -18.85 -37.05
CA ILE A 732 14.66 -20.14 -37.68
C ILE A 732 14.72 -21.19 -36.58
N LEU A 733 13.86 -22.20 -36.66
CA LEU A 733 14.02 -23.43 -35.89
C LEU A 733 14.79 -24.43 -36.76
N PHE A 734 16.03 -24.66 -36.39
CA PHE A 734 16.97 -25.54 -37.09
C PHE A 734 16.98 -26.91 -36.41
N GLY A 735 16.27 -27.87 -37.00
CA GLY A 735 16.16 -29.24 -36.52
C GLY A 735 17.37 -30.11 -36.85
N GLU A 736 17.15 -31.42 -36.92
CA GLU A 736 18.21 -32.41 -37.12
C GLU A 736 18.56 -32.54 -38.61
N ILE A 737 19.39 -31.63 -39.12
CA ILE A 737 19.80 -31.56 -40.53
C ILE A 737 21.29 -31.92 -40.67
N ASP A 738 21.63 -32.55 -41.80
CA ASP A 738 22.98 -33.01 -42.12
C ASP A 738 23.79 -31.91 -42.84
N GLU A 739 25.11 -31.94 -42.72
CA GLU A 739 25.99 -30.84 -43.19
C GLU A 739 26.02 -30.70 -44.73
N ASP A 740 25.75 -31.79 -45.45
CA ASP A 740 25.70 -31.88 -46.91
C ASP A 740 24.43 -31.27 -47.49
N GLU A 741 23.41 -31.04 -46.67
CA GLU A 741 22.11 -30.54 -47.11
C GLU A 741 22.18 -29.06 -47.54
N PHE A 742 23.04 -28.26 -46.92
CA PHE A 742 23.22 -26.84 -47.23
C PHE A 742 24.59 -26.57 -47.84
N THR A 743 24.60 -25.88 -48.98
CA THR A 743 25.82 -25.34 -49.58
C THR A 743 26.45 -24.29 -48.67
N LEU A 744 27.76 -24.05 -48.81
CA LEU A 744 28.46 -23.03 -48.02
C LEU A 744 27.83 -21.62 -48.16
N THR A 745 27.27 -21.32 -49.33
CA THR A 745 26.56 -20.06 -49.58
C THR A 745 25.25 -19.98 -48.77
N GLU A 746 24.44 -21.03 -48.76
CA GLU A 746 23.19 -21.10 -47.97
C GLU A 746 23.50 -21.06 -46.46
N GLN A 747 24.58 -21.71 -46.02
CA GLN A 747 25.08 -21.62 -44.65
C GLN A 747 25.47 -20.18 -44.28
N SER A 748 26.13 -19.46 -45.20
CA SER A 748 26.45 -18.04 -45.01
C SER A 748 25.20 -17.16 -44.94
N TRP A 749 24.12 -17.50 -45.64
CA TRP A 749 22.85 -16.77 -45.53
C TRP A 749 22.23 -16.92 -44.15
N ILE A 750 22.25 -18.13 -43.58
CA ILE A 750 21.78 -18.40 -42.21
C ILE A 750 22.68 -17.67 -41.20
N PHE A 751 23.99 -17.67 -41.42
CA PHE A 751 24.92 -16.89 -40.59
C PHE A 751 24.60 -15.39 -40.64
N ASP A 752 24.38 -14.83 -41.82
CA ASP A 752 24.03 -13.41 -42.00
C ASP A 752 22.64 -13.07 -41.45
N PHE A 753 21.69 -14.00 -41.52
CA PHE A 753 20.38 -13.87 -40.92
C PHE A 753 20.46 -13.61 -39.41
N VAL A 754 21.29 -14.38 -38.69
CA VAL A 754 21.49 -14.20 -37.25
C VAL A 754 22.36 -12.97 -36.99
N THR A 755 23.53 -12.91 -37.61
CA THR A 755 24.55 -11.92 -37.27
C THR A 755 24.27 -10.53 -37.81
N GLN A 756 23.83 -10.43 -39.07
CA GLN A 756 23.61 -9.15 -39.75
C GLN A 756 22.19 -8.64 -39.57
N ARG A 757 21.17 -9.48 -39.80
CA ARG A 757 19.77 -9.07 -39.67
C ARG A 757 19.31 -8.99 -38.22
N GLY A 758 19.83 -9.84 -37.34
CA GLY A 758 19.39 -9.95 -35.95
C GLY A 758 18.30 -11.00 -35.71
N GLY A 759 18.11 -11.93 -36.65
CA GLY A 759 17.13 -12.99 -36.51
C GLY A 759 17.49 -13.96 -35.38
N GLY A 760 16.48 -14.59 -34.80
CA GLY A 760 16.67 -15.63 -33.79
C GLY A 760 16.90 -17.00 -34.46
N ILE A 761 17.80 -17.82 -33.93
CA ILE A 761 17.94 -19.23 -34.33
C ILE A 761 17.86 -20.17 -33.12
N LEU A 762 17.09 -21.25 -33.27
CA LEU A 762 16.91 -22.32 -32.29
C LEU A 762 17.36 -23.64 -32.90
N PHE A 763 18.50 -24.15 -32.44
CA PHE A 763 18.99 -25.48 -32.79
C PHE A 763 18.30 -26.53 -31.92
N LEU A 764 17.48 -27.38 -32.53
CA LEU A 764 16.74 -28.44 -31.86
C LEU A 764 17.37 -29.79 -32.18
N ASP A 765 18.18 -30.30 -31.26
CA ASP A 765 18.89 -31.55 -31.46
C ASP A 765 17.94 -32.75 -31.45
N GLY A 766 18.38 -33.84 -32.08
CA GLY A 766 17.61 -35.06 -32.24
C GLY A 766 18.40 -36.29 -31.82
N PRO A 767 17.73 -37.46 -31.70
CA PRO A 767 18.36 -38.67 -31.21
C PRO A 767 19.44 -39.24 -32.16
N ARG A 768 19.58 -38.74 -33.39
CA ARG A 768 20.67 -39.11 -34.33
C ARG A 768 21.87 -38.14 -34.25
N GLN A 769 21.76 -37.05 -33.48
CA GLN A 769 22.85 -36.13 -33.13
C GLN A 769 23.56 -35.52 -34.36
N LYS A 770 22.80 -35.17 -35.41
CA LYS A 770 23.37 -34.63 -36.66
C LYS A 770 24.02 -33.26 -36.51
N LEU A 771 23.54 -32.45 -35.57
CA LEU A 771 24.09 -31.12 -35.30
C LEU A 771 25.55 -31.13 -34.87
N ARG A 772 26.02 -32.24 -34.26
CA ARG A 772 27.41 -32.44 -33.86
C ARG A 772 28.41 -32.41 -35.03
N LEU A 773 27.94 -32.62 -36.26
CA LEU A 773 28.77 -32.58 -37.47
C LEU A 773 29.19 -31.15 -37.84
N TYR A 774 28.45 -30.13 -37.41
CA TYR A 774 28.77 -28.71 -37.62
C TYR A 774 29.87 -28.19 -36.66
N ASN A 775 31.01 -28.89 -36.59
CA ASN A 775 32.05 -28.64 -35.57
C ASN A 775 33.26 -27.86 -36.08
N ASN A 776 33.35 -27.55 -37.38
CA ASN A 776 34.53 -26.94 -37.96
C ASN A 776 34.26 -25.50 -38.43
N PRO A 777 34.66 -24.47 -37.66
CA PRO A 777 34.38 -23.07 -37.98
C PRO A 777 35.10 -22.57 -39.24
N ASN A 778 36.19 -23.22 -39.66
CA ASN A 778 36.95 -22.81 -40.85
C ASN A 778 36.30 -23.29 -42.16
N SER A 779 35.48 -24.34 -42.10
CA SER A 779 34.81 -24.91 -43.28
C SER A 779 33.29 -24.69 -43.29
N GLN A 780 32.67 -24.39 -42.14
CA GLN A 780 31.20 -24.30 -42.01
C GLN A 780 30.77 -22.97 -41.38
N PRO A 781 30.14 -22.06 -42.16
CA PRO A 781 29.64 -20.79 -41.66
C PRO A 781 28.61 -20.87 -40.52
N ILE A 782 27.88 -21.99 -40.38
CA ILE A 782 26.91 -22.18 -39.29
C ILE A 782 27.58 -22.50 -37.95
N SER A 783 28.77 -23.12 -37.94
CA SER A 783 29.42 -23.63 -36.73
C SER A 783 29.59 -22.55 -35.62
N PRO A 784 29.99 -21.29 -35.92
CA PRO A 784 30.08 -20.24 -34.91
C PRO A 784 28.74 -19.88 -34.23
N LEU A 785 27.60 -20.20 -34.82
CA LEU A 785 26.28 -19.96 -34.22
C LEU A 785 26.00 -20.90 -33.05
N LEU A 786 26.55 -22.12 -33.05
CA LEU A 786 26.28 -23.11 -32.01
C LEU A 786 26.85 -22.65 -30.65
N PRO A 787 26.03 -22.59 -29.57
CA PRO A 787 26.49 -22.16 -28.26
C PRO A 787 27.14 -23.27 -27.42
N VAL A 788 27.23 -24.48 -27.97
CA VAL A 788 27.70 -25.68 -27.26
C VAL A 788 28.79 -26.42 -28.02
N ALA A 789 29.57 -27.22 -27.28
CA ALA A 789 30.45 -28.23 -27.83
C ALA A 789 30.04 -29.62 -27.30
N TRP A 790 30.03 -30.62 -28.19
CA TRP A 790 29.73 -32.00 -27.81
C TRP A 790 30.96 -32.67 -27.19
N ASN A 791 30.74 -33.43 -26.13
CA ASN A 791 31.78 -34.23 -25.50
C ASN A 791 32.24 -35.35 -26.46
N GLN A 792 33.55 -35.43 -26.67
CA GLN A 792 34.14 -36.43 -27.56
C GLN A 792 34.27 -37.81 -26.91
N LYS A 793 34.25 -37.88 -25.58
CA LYS A 793 34.40 -39.12 -24.80
C LYS A 793 33.07 -39.49 -24.14
N GLY A 794 32.65 -40.75 -24.26
CA GLY A 794 31.43 -41.26 -23.64
C GLY A 794 30.31 -41.59 -24.63
N PRO A 795 29.11 -41.96 -24.15
CA PRO A 795 27.99 -42.33 -24.99
C PRO A 795 27.44 -41.12 -25.75
N VAL A 796 26.88 -41.37 -26.94
CA VAL A 796 26.30 -40.33 -27.81
C VAL A 796 24.99 -39.76 -27.25
N ARG A 797 24.33 -40.49 -26.34
CA ARG A 797 23.10 -40.08 -25.65
C ARG A 797 23.22 -40.41 -24.17
N LEU A 798 22.72 -39.52 -23.33
CA LEU A 798 22.61 -39.69 -21.88
C LEU A 798 21.15 -39.83 -21.49
N SER A 799 20.87 -40.53 -20.39
CA SER A 799 19.52 -40.70 -19.84
C SER A 799 19.37 -39.79 -18.61
N PRO A 800 18.67 -38.65 -18.74
CA PRO A 800 18.51 -37.73 -17.63
C PRO A 800 17.48 -38.21 -16.62
N THR A 801 17.67 -37.86 -15.34
CA THR A 801 16.80 -38.27 -14.23
C THR A 801 15.93 -37.14 -13.70
N SER A 802 16.41 -35.89 -13.73
CA SER A 802 15.68 -34.72 -13.26
C SER A 802 16.12 -33.44 -13.97
N PHE A 803 15.27 -32.40 -13.95
CA PHE A 803 15.63 -31.06 -14.39
C PHE A 803 16.27 -30.26 -13.25
N HIS A 804 17.33 -29.52 -13.58
CA HIS A 804 17.96 -28.56 -12.69
C HIS A 804 17.94 -27.17 -13.33
N ARG A 805 17.37 -26.19 -12.63
CA ARG A 805 17.30 -24.80 -13.09
C ARG A 805 18.38 -23.96 -12.39
N PRO A 806 19.12 -23.11 -13.12
CA PRO A 806 20.10 -22.18 -12.54
C PRO A 806 19.52 -21.22 -11.48
N GLU A 807 20.41 -20.44 -10.86
CA GLU A 807 20.05 -19.35 -9.93
C GLU A 807 18.97 -18.44 -10.51
N GLU A 808 18.16 -17.84 -9.62
CA GLU A 808 16.96 -17.08 -9.99
C GLU A 808 17.26 -15.89 -10.94
N SER A 809 18.46 -15.32 -10.85
CA SER A 809 18.99 -14.28 -11.74
C SER A 809 19.12 -14.71 -13.22
N ASN A 810 19.34 -16.01 -13.47
CA ASN A 810 19.55 -16.57 -14.81
C ASN A 810 18.30 -17.27 -15.37
N ARG A 811 17.15 -17.17 -14.70
CA ARG A 811 15.89 -17.79 -15.16
C ARG A 811 15.20 -16.89 -16.19
N ILE A 812 15.10 -17.36 -17.42
CA ILE A 812 14.30 -16.70 -18.46
C ILE A 812 12.80 -16.91 -18.21
N SER A 813 11.97 -15.98 -18.69
CA SER A 813 10.51 -16.04 -18.53
C SER A 813 9.91 -17.35 -19.04
N ALA A 814 10.52 -17.97 -20.05
CA ALA A 814 10.12 -19.28 -20.59
C ALA A 814 10.10 -20.41 -19.57
N LEU A 815 10.85 -20.28 -18.47
CA LEU A 815 10.92 -21.28 -17.40
C LEU A 815 9.91 -21.01 -16.26
N ILE A 816 9.04 -20.01 -16.43
CA ILE A 816 7.95 -19.67 -15.52
C ILE A 816 6.65 -20.21 -16.13
N LEU A 817 6.36 -21.47 -15.84
CA LEU A 817 5.20 -22.20 -16.35
C LEU A 817 3.92 -21.86 -15.57
N ASP A 818 4.04 -21.42 -14.32
CA ASP A 818 2.96 -20.88 -13.49
C ASP A 818 3.39 -19.52 -12.88
N PRO A 819 2.52 -18.49 -12.86
CA PRO A 819 2.86 -17.20 -12.26
C PRO A 819 3.04 -17.26 -10.74
N ILE A 820 2.45 -18.25 -10.06
CA ILE A 820 2.60 -18.45 -8.62
C ILE A 820 3.88 -19.26 -8.39
N LYS A 821 4.84 -18.69 -7.64
CA LYS A 821 6.18 -19.26 -7.44
C LYS A 821 6.13 -20.70 -6.92
N GLU A 822 5.32 -20.96 -5.89
CA GLU A 822 5.20 -22.27 -5.25
C GLU A 822 4.63 -23.31 -6.21
N ARG A 823 3.64 -22.92 -7.03
CA ARG A 823 3.06 -23.79 -8.06
C ARG A 823 4.05 -24.06 -9.18
N ASN A 824 4.80 -23.05 -9.62
CA ASN A 824 5.81 -23.20 -10.65
C ASN A 824 6.88 -24.22 -10.22
N GLU A 825 7.37 -24.14 -8.99
CA GLU A 825 8.31 -25.13 -8.43
C GLU A 825 7.71 -26.54 -8.37
N ALA A 826 6.42 -26.67 -8.02
CA ALA A 826 5.72 -27.95 -8.03
C ALA A 826 5.57 -28.53 -9.44
N VAL A 827 5.27 -27.70 -10.45
CA VAL A 827 5.18 -28.11 -11.86
C VAL A 827 6.51 -28.70 -12.33
N TRP A 828 7.62 -27.99 -12.11
CA TRP A 828 8.96 -28.45 -12.53
C TRP A 828 9.37 -29.81 -11.94
N LYS A 829 8.91 -30.14 -10.72
CA LYS A 829 9.16 -31.45 -10.10
C LYS A 829 8.38 -32.60 -10.74
N HIS A 830 7.25 -32.32 -11.38
CA HIS A 830 6.37 -33.33 -11.99
C HIS A 830 6.42 -33.35 -13.52
N LEU A 831 7.19 -32.44 -14.14
CA LEU A 831 7.33 -32.42 -15.60
C LEU A 831 8.01 -33.71 -16.10
N PRO A 832 7.49 -34.33 -17.17
CA PRO A 832 8.15 -35.45 -17.81
C PRO A 832 9.58 -35.10 -18.27
N VAL A 833 10.56 -35.82 -17.73
CA VAL A 833 11.97 -35.75 -18.11
C VAL A 833 12.17 -36.45 -19.47
N PRO A 834 12.96 -35.89 -20.41
CA PRO A 834 13.18 -36.50 -21.71
C PRO A 834 13.88 -37.85 -21.58
N ALA A 835 13.58 -38.80 -22.46
CA ALA A 835 14.20 -40.13 -22.42
C ALA A 835 15.70 -40.10 -22.77
N TRP A 836 16.16 -39.01 -23.41
CA TRP A 836 17.54 -38.84 -23.82
C TRP A 836 17.96 -37.36 -23.79
N THR A 837 19.26 -37.10 -23.66
CA THR A 837 19.86 -35.78 -23.92
C THR A 837 21.25 -35.90 -24.55
N ALA A 838 21.68 -34.86 -25.27
CA ALA A 838 23.01 -34.75 -25.88
C ALA A 838 24.10 -34.48 -24.83
N PRO A 839 25.27 -35.15 -24.89
CA PRO A 839 26.38 -34.90 -23.98
C PRO A 839 27.14 -33.63 -24.40
N VAL A 840 26.67 -32.46 -23.99
CA VAL A 840 27.25 -31.16 -24.40
C VAL A 840 27.83 -30.37 -23.22
N GLN A 841 28.68 -29.40 -23.54
CA GLN A 841 29.17 -28.36 -22.62
C GLN A 841 28.94 -26.98 -23.26
N ALA A 842 28.63 -25.98 -22.45
CA ALA A 842 28.48 -24.60 -22.91
C ALA A 842 29.84 -24.02 -23.34
N LEU A 843 29.87 -23.30 -24.47
CA LEU A 843 31.06 -22.58 -24.92
C LEU A 843 31.28 -21.29 -24.12
N PRO A 844 32.51 -20.75 -24.08
CA PRO A 844 32.77 -19.44 -23.48
C PRO A 844 31.87 -18.35 -24.08
N GLY A 845 31.25 -17.53 -23.22
CA GLY A 845 30.29 -16.49 -23.62
C GLY A 845 28.87 -16.99 -23.89
N ALA A 846 28.58 -18.27 -23.66
CA ALA A 846 27.22 -18.82 -23.66
C ALA A 846 26.67 -18.94 -22.24
N GLU A 847 25.36 -18.73 -22.10
CA GLU A 847 24.62 -18.83 -20.86
C GLU A 847 23.82 -20.13 -20.83
N VAL A 848 23.81 -20.80 -19.67
CA VAL A 848 23.04 -22.03 -19.44
C VAL A 848 21.73 -21.65 -18.76
N PHE A 849 20.60 -22.01 -19.37
CA PHE A 849 19.26 -21.70 -18.89
C PHE A 849 18.57 -22.90 -18.24
N LEU A 850 18.90 -24.12 -18.68
CA LEU A 850 18.37 -25.35 -18.12
C LEU A 850 19.42 -26.45 -18.18
N GLU A 851 19.52 -27.23 -17.11
CA GLU A 851 20.37 -28.40 -16.99
C GLU A 851 19.53 -29.63 -16.65
N VAL A 852 20.11 -30.80 -16.83
CA VAL A 852 19.57 -32.06 -16.33
C VAL A 852 20.62 -32.80 -15.51
N SER A 853 20.18 -33.49 -14.47
CA SER A 853 21.02 -34.44 -13.75
C SER A 853 21.06 -35.76 -14.50
N VAL A 854 22.26 -36.33 -14.61
CA VAL A 854 22.51 -37.66 -15.19
C VAL A 854 23.26 -38.50 -14.15
N GLU A 855 22.80 -39.73 -13.95
CA GLU A 855 23.50 -40.69 -13.08
C GLU A 855 24.78 -41.19 -13.74
N ASN A 856 25.90 -41.09 -13.03
CA ASN A 856 27.18 -41.62 -13.48
C ASN A 856 27.34 -43.05 -12.95
N GLY A 857 27.42 -44.04 -13.84
CA GLY A 857 27.45 -45.47 -13.51
C GLY A 857 28.74 -45.98 -12.82
N LYS A 858 29.38 -45.20 -11.94
CA LYS A 858 30.50 -45.65 -11.11
C LYS A 858 30.03 -45.95 -9.69
N GLU A 859 30.04 -47.23 -9.35
CA GLU A 859 29.48 -47.89 -8.15
C GLU A 859 29.89 -47.38 -6.76
N ASN A 860 30.59 -46.25 -6.57
CA ASN A 860 30.99 -45.83 -5.23
C ASN A 860 30.91 -44.34 -4.87
N GLN A 861 30.50 -43.44 -5.75
CA GLN A 861 30.09 -42.08 -5.38
C GLN A 861 29.04 -41.59 -6.38
N SER A 862 27.80 -41.40 -5.92
CA SER A 862 26.68 -40.85 -6.69
C SER A 862 26.89 -39.34 -6.94
N GLU A 863 27.96 -38.97 -7.65
CA GLU A 863 28.09 -37.60 -8.15
C GLU A 863 27.11 -37.42 -9.31
N GLU A 864 26.02 -36.70 -9.06
CA GLU A 864 25.13 -36.22 -10.11
C GLU A 864 25.91 -35.34 -11.06
N VAL A 865 26.04 -35.77 -12.32
CA VAL A 865 26.67 -34.96 -13.36
C VAL A 865 25.60 -34.09 -13.99
N ARG A 866 25.80 -32.76 -13.92
CA ARG A 866 24.92 -31.80 -14.59
C ARG A 866 25.32 -31.63 -16.04
N VAL A 867 24.33 -31.74 -16.92
CA VAL A 867 24.51 -31.55 -18.37
C VAL A 867 23.59 -30.40 -18.82
N PRO A 868 24.12 -29.37 -19.49
CA PRO A 868 23.31 -28.27 -19.98
C PRO A 868 22.43 -28.73 -21.16
N VAL A 869 21.15 -28.38 -21.12
CA VAL A 869 20.15 -28.78 -22.14
C VAL A 869 19.48 -27.61 -22.84
N ILE A 870 19.44 -26.43 -22.23
CA ILE A 870 19.09 -25.18 -22.91
C ILE A 870 20.24 -24.22 -22.70
N VAL A 871 20.92 -23.87 -23.80
CA VAL A 871 22.08 -22.98 -23.80
C VAL A 871 21.85 -21.92 -24.86
N GLY A 872 22.12 -20.67 -24.54
CA GLY A 872 21.98 -19.58 -25.49
C GLY A 872 23.14 -18.60 -25.44
N LYS A 873 23.38 -17.94 -26.56
CA LYS A 873 24.34 -16.84 -26.65
C LYS A 873 23.87 -15.79 -27.65
N LYS A 874 24.35 -14.57 -27.48
CA LYS A 874 24.20 -13.51 -28.49
C LYS A 874 25.27 -13.70 -29.57
N VAL A 875 24.89 -13.59 -30.85
CA VAL A 875 25.82 -13.69 -31.98
C VAL A 875 25.53 -12.58 -32.97
N GLY A 876 26.41 -11.58 -33.04
CA GLY A 876 26.16 -10.35 -33.79
C GLY A 876 24.92 -9.62 -33.26
N ALA A 877 24.00 -9.26 -34.16
CA ALA A 877 22.72 -8.65 -33.80
C ALA A 877 21.69 -9.63 -33.19
N GLY A 878 21.81 -10.93 -33.47
CA GLY A 878 20.80 -11.94 -33.17
C GLY A 878 21.13 -12.81 -31.96
N LYS A 879 20.26 -13.77 -31.68
CA LYS A 879 20.43 -14.75 -30.60
C LYS A 879 20.42 -16.16 -31.17
N SER A 880 21.28 -17.01 -30.62
CA SER A 880 21.38 -18.42 -30.98
C SER A 880 21.21 -19.30 -29.76
N PHE A 881 20.25 -20.21 -29.83
CA PHE A 881 19.86 -21.13 -28.77
C PHE A 881 20.04 -22.57 -29.21
N TYR A 882 20.39 -23.44 -28.28
CA TYR A 882 20.50 -24.87 -28.47
C TYR A 882 19.66 -25.60 -27.43
N LEU A 883 18.84 -26.55 -27.91
CA LEU A 883 18.05 -27.47 -27.11
C LEU A 883 18.60 -28.89 -27.31
N GLY A 884 19.10 -29.49 -26.24
CA GLY A 884 19.73 -30.81 -26.23
C GLY A 884 18.79 -32.00 -26.17
N PHE A 885 17.49 -31.82 -26.47
CA PHE A 885 16.46 -32.86 -26.51
C PHE A 885 15.25 -32.41 -27.37
N ASP A 886 14.45 -33.36 -27.86
CA ASP A 886 13.27 -33.13 -28.73
C ASP A 886 11.98 -33.81 -28.19
N GLU A 887 11.82 -33.81 -26.87
CA GLU A 887 10.68 -34.45 -26.19
C GLU A 887 9.87 -33.47 -25.32
N SER A 888 9.95 -32.17 -25.59
CA SER A 888 9.17 -31.17 -24.84
C SER A 888 7.67 -31.33 -25.08
N TRP A 889 7.25 -31.88 -26.23
CA TRP A 889 5.87 -32.25 -26.50
C TRP A 889 5.23 -33.17 -25.45
N ARG A 890 6.04 -33.92 -24.68
CA ARG A 890 5.57 -34.77 -23.57
C ARG A 890 5.03 -33.96 -22.39
N TRP A 891 5.37 -32.67 -22.29
CA TRP A 891 4.83 -31.76 -21.27
C TRP A 891 3.33 -31.48 -21.42
N ARG A 892 2.71 -32.06 -22.45
CA ARG A 892 1.27 -32.06 -22.70
C ARG A 892 0.53 -33.21 -22.03
N TYR A 893 1.26 -34.15 -21.45
CA TYR A 893 0.69 -35.32 -20.76
C TYR A 893 -0.23 -34.86 -19.63
N GLU A 894 -1.48 -35.34 -19.63
CA GLU A 894 -2.55 -35.02 -18.67
C GLU A 894 -3.02 -33.54 -18.60
N VAL A 895 -2.30 -32.59 -19.21
CA VAL A 895 -2.60 -31.14 -19.15
C VAL A 895 -2.81 -30.47 -20.51
N ALA A 896 -2.80 -31.24 -21.60
CA ALA A 896 -2.90 -30.75 -22.98
C ALA A 896 -1.88 -29.61 -23.26
N ASP A 897 -2.29 -28.46 -23.80
CA ASP A 897 -1.33 -27.45 -24.28
C ASP A 897 -0.81 -26.49 -23.18
N LEU A 898 -1.29 -26.60 -21.93
CA LEU A 898 -1.10 -25.61 -20.85
C LEU A 898 0.36 -25.15 -20.67
N TYR A 899 1.30 -26.09 -20.46
CA TYR A 899 2.71 -25.75 -20.19
C TYR A 899 3.54 -25.66 -21.47
N HIS A 900 3.35 -26.60 -22.41
CA HIS A 900 4.09 -26.66 -23.66
C HIS A 900 3.91 -25.39 -24.50
N GLN A 901 2.68 -24.90 -24.66
CA GLN A 901 2.40 -23.67 -25.41
C GLN A 901 3.03 -22.45 -24.74
N ARG A 902 2.95 -22.36 -23.41
CA ARG A 902 3.53 -21.24 -22.65
C ARG A 902 5.06 -21.20 -22.81
N PHE A 903 5.72 -22.35 -22.62
CA PHE A 903 7.16 -22.48 -22.79
C PHE A 903 7.61 -22.02 -24.17
N TRP A 904 7.02 -22.55 -25.25
CA TRP A 904 7.45 -22.22 -26.61
C TRP A 904 7.13 -20.80 -27.03
N ASN A 905 5.97 -20.25 -26.65
CA ASN A 905 5.66 -18.85 -26.95
C ASN A 905 6.63 -17.88 -26.24
N GLN A 906 6.96 -18.16 -24.98
CA GLN A 906 7.89 -17.35 -24.22
C GLN A 906 9.34 -17.51 -24.71
N LEU A 907 9.76 -18.74 -25.03
CA LEU A 907 11.10 -19.02 -25.55
C LEU A 907 11.30 -18.36 -26.92
N SER A 908 10.36 -18.52 -27.85
CA SER A 908 10.41 -17.89 -29.17
C SER A 908 10.45 -16.36 -29.07
N SER A 909 9.63 -15.76 -28.21
CA SER A 909 9.65 -14.31 -27.95
C SER A 909 10.98 -13.84 -27.36
N TRP A 910 11.63 -14.67 -26.53
CA TRP A 910 12.92 -14.35 -25.94
C TRP A 910 14.06 -14.44 -26.95
N VAL A 911 14.05 -15.45 -27.82
CA VAL A 911 15.09 -15.70 -28.84
C VAL A 911 14.97 -14.72 -30.00
N MET A 912 13.75 -14.37 -30.38
CA MET A 912 13.50 -13.36 -31.40
C MET A 912 14.00 -11.98 -30.95
N GLU A 913 14.50 -11.21 -31.91
CA GLU A 913 14.67 -9.78 -31.70
C GLU A 913 13.30 -9.12 -31.63
N LYS A 914 13.08 -8.28 -30.60
CA LYS A 914 11.89 -7.44 -30.54
C LYS A 914 11.84 -6.57 -31.81
N PRO A 915 10.71 -6.51 -32.53
CA PRO A 915 10.60 -5.68 -33.72
C PRO A 915 10.92 -4.23 -33.36
N PHE A 916 11.60 -3.53 -34.26
CA PHE A 916 11.72 -2.09 -34.15
C PHE A 916 10.39 -1.46 -34.55
N ALA A 917 10.00 -0.38 -33.87
CA ALA A 917 8.71 0.27 -34.10
C ALA A 917 8.66 0.91 -35.50
N LEU A 918 9.78 1.45 -35.97
CA LEU A 918 9.96 2.07 -37.28
C LEU A 918 11.08 1.37 -38.07
N ASN A 919 10.78 0.92 -39.30
CA ASN A 919 11.74 0.29 -40.21
C ASN A 919 11.73 0.98 -41.58
N HIS A 920 12.83 1.61 -41.99
CA HIS A 920 12.92 2.26 -43.30
C HIS A 920 14.37 2.19 -43.85
N GLU A 921 14.56 1.73 -45.08
CA GLU A 921 15.83 1.84 -45.87
C GLU A 921 17.18 1.66 -45.13
N GLY A 922 17.27 0.73 -44.17
CA GLY A 922 18.51 0.46 -43.41
C GLY A 922 18.61 1.18 -42.06
N PHE A 923 17.58 1.95 -41.73
CA PHE A 923 17.34 2.65 -40.48
C PHE A 923 16.21 1.98 -39.69
N PHE A 924 16.47 1.66 -38.41
CA PHE A 924 15.51 1.00 -37.53
C PHE A 924 15.49 1.69 -36.18
N VAL A 925 14.32 2.10 -35.69
CA VAL A 925 14.18 2.86 -34.43
C VAL A 925 13.12 2.27 -33.54
N ASP A 926 13.40 2.27 -32.25
CA ASP A 926 12.52 1.81 -31.19
C ASP A 926 12.75 2.65 -29.93
N ALA A 927 11.65 3.03 -29.27
CA ALA A 927 11.65 3.74 -27.99
C ALA A 927 11.31 2.81 -26.81
N GLY A 928 11.18 1.49 -27.04
CA GLY A 928 10.81 0.53 -26.00
C GLY A 928 9.30 0.44 -25.75
N GLY A 929 8.51 0.76 -26.77
CA GLY A 929 7.05 0.88 -26.75
C GLY A 929 6.58 2.30 -27.06
N GLY A 930 5.29 2.48 -27.35
CA GLY A 930 4.75 3.83 -27.59
C GLY A 930 4.45 4.64 -26.33
N PHE A 931 4.60 4.05 -25.14
CA PHE A 931 4.19 4.65 -23.87
C PHE A 931 5.16 4.39 -22.73
N HIS A 932 5.51 5.44 -22.00
CA HIS A 932 6.42 5.37 -20.86
C HIS A 932 5.87 6.09 -19.63
N ALA A 933 6.30 5.71 -18.44
CA ALA A 933 6.00 6.47 -17.22
C ALA A 933 7.03 7.59 -17.05
N ALA A 934 6.61 8.78 -16.59
CA ALA A 934 7.47 9.97 -16.43
C ALA A 934 8.78 9.72 -15.63
N ASN A 935 8.73 8.80 -14.65
CA ASN A 935 9.86 8.52 -13.76
C ASN A 935 10.71 7.29 -14.18
N LYS A 936 10.46 6.69 -15.35
CA LYS A 936 11.23 5.53 -15.82
C LYS A 936 12.17 5.91 -16.96
N ALA A 937 13.34 5.28 -16.98
CA ALA A 937 14.26 5.37 -18.10
C ALA A 937 13.57 4.87 -19.38
N ILE A 938 13.62 5.67 -20.44
CA ILE A 938 13.06 5.29 -21.74
C ILE A 938 14.21 4.78 -22.60
N PRO A 939 14.25 3.47 -22.90
CA PRO A 939 15.35 2.90 -23.67
C PRO A 939 15.17 3.23 -25.15
N ILE A 940 16.13 3.95 -25.72
CA ILE A 940 16.19 4.23 -27.15
C ILE A 940 17.13 3.21 -27.79
N ARG A 941 16.63 2.50 -28.81
CA ARG A 941 17.38 1.51 -29.58
C ARG A 941 17.29 1.87 -31.06
N VAL A 942 18.46 2.03 -31.68
CA VAL A 942 18.58 2.38 -33.10
C VAL A 942 19.51 1.41 -33.79
N ARG A 943 19.15 0.91 -34.97
CA ARG A 943 20.08 0.18 -35.83
C ARG A 943 20.27 0.93 -37.13
N LEU A 944 21.54 1.16 -37.48
CA LEU A 944 21.93 1.86 -38.70
C LEU A 944 22.70 0.93 -39.64
N ARG A 945 22.46 1.11 -40.94
CA ARG A 945 23.21 0.50 -42.03
C ARG A 945 23.65 1.58 -43.01
N ASP A 946 24.75 1.34 -43.71
CA ASP A 946 25.19 2.21 -44.80
C ASP A 946 24.30 2.07 -46.04
N LYS A 947 24.50 2.94 -47.05
CA LYS A 947 23.75 2.93 -48.33
C LYS A 947 23.91 1.60 -49.12
N ASN A 948 24.84 0.73 -48.74
CA ASN A 948 25.05 -0.61 -49.31
C ASN A 948 24.50 -1.74 -48.40
N GLY A 949 23.76 -1.41 -47.34
CA GLY A 949 23.17 -2.35 -46.38
C GLY A 949 24.16 -2.99 -45.41
N LYS A 950 25.42 -2.51 -45.36
CA LYS A 950 26.48 -3.00 -44.47
C LYS A 950 26.52 -2.24 -43.15
N ILE A 951 27.17 -2.84 -42.17
CA ILE A 951 27.29 -2.31 -40.81
C ILE A 951 28.38 -1.23 -40.75
N PRO A 952 28.14 -0.09 -40.07
CA PRO A 952 29.19 0.90 -39.78
C PRO A 952 30.35 0.26 -39.02
N LYS A 953 31.60 0.50 -39.46
CA LYS A 953 32.80 -0.05 -38.82
C LYS A 953 33.35 0.91 -37.76
N PRO A 954 33.99 0.42 -36.68
CA PRO A 954 34.69 1.27 -35.72
C PRO A 954 35.83 2.07 -36.39
N PRO A 955 36.06 3.34 -36.03
CA PRO A 955 35.31 4.12 -35.03
C PRO A 955 33.90 4.47 -35.51
N TYR A 956 32.91 4.24 -34.64
CA TYR A 956 31.50 4.47 -34.99
C TYR A 956 31.22 5.96 -35.25
N PRO A 957 30.33 6.29 -36.20
CA PRO A 957 29.91 7.67 -36.42
C PRO A 957 29.13 8.21 -35.21
N GLU A 958 29.13 9.53 -35.04
CA GLU A 958 28.27 10.20 -34.05
C GLU A 958 26.80 10.04 -34.46
N VAL A 959 26.00 9.54 -33.51
CA VAL A 959 24.57 9.31 -33.69
C VAL A 959 23.85 9.88 -32.50
N ASP A 960 22.94 10.82 -32.75
CA ASP A 960 22.11 11.43 -31.71
C ASP A 960 20.63 11.08 -31.93
N ALA A 961 19.94 10.77 -30.84
CA ALA A 961 18.49 10.75 -30.80
C ALA A 961 17.96 12.11 -30.38
N LEU A 962 17.07 12.69 -31.18
CA LEU A 962 16.40 13.95 -30.87
C LEU A 962 14.96 13.67 -30.45
N VAL A 963 14.59 14.22 -29.30
CA VAL A 963 13.22 14.17 -28.78
C VAL A 963 12.57 15.53 -29.04
N TRP A 964 11.47 15.50 -29.77
CA TRP A 964 10.70 16.68 -30.14
C TRP A 964 9.43 16.77 -29.32
N ASN A 965 9.08 17.98 -28.90
CA ASN A 965 7.74 18.34 -28.48
C ASN A 965 7.16 19.28 -29.54
N LYS A 966 6.26 18.76 -30.39
CA LYS A 966 5.75 19.44 -31.58
C LYS A 966 6.87 19.84 -32.56
N GLU A 967 7.31 21.09 -32.54
CA GLU A 967 8.34 21.62 -33.44
C GLU A 967 9.67 21.91 -32.72
N GLU A 968 9.73 21.81 -31.39
CA GLU A 968 10.91 22.12 -30.59
C GLU A 968 11.63 20.86 -30.11
N VAL A 969 12.97 20.83 -30.21
CA VAL A 969 13.78 19.74 -29.66
C VAL A 969 13.99 19.97 -28.17
N VAL A 970 13.40 19.10 -27.34
CA VAL A 970 13.46 19.19 -25.86
C VAL A 970 14.61 18.38 -25.27
N ALA A 971 15.11 17.36 -25.98
CA ALA A 971 16.27 16.59 -25.55
C ALA A 971 17.09 16.07 -26.75
N THR A 972 18.41 16.01 -26.58
CA THR A 972 19.36 15.39 -27.51
C THR A 972 20.15 14.34 -26.74
N ILE A 973 20.04 13.08 -27.15
CA ILE A 973 20.64 11.93 -26.47
C ILE A 973 21.73 11.35 -27.38
N PRO A 974 23.01 11.44 -27.00
CA PRO A 974 24.06 10.76 -27.74
C PRO A 974 23.90 9.25 -27.58
N LEU A 975 23.81 8.54 -28.71
CA LEU A 975 23.67 7.09 -28.72
C LEU A 975 25.05 6.44 -28.82
N GLN A 976 25.29 5.45 -27.96
CA GLN A 976 26.55 4.72 -27.95
C GLN A 976 26.44 3.47 -28.82
N GLY A 977 27.37 3.32 -29.76
CA GLY A 977 27.55 2.11 -30.54
C GLY A 977 28.12 1.00 -29.66
N GLN A 978 27.46 -0.16 -29.64
CA GLN A 978 27.93 -1.32 -28.89
C GLN A 978 28.80 -2.21 -29.80
N GLU A 979 30.07 -2.43 -29.42
CA GLU A 979 31.08 -3.15 -30.23
C GLU A 979 30.64 -4.56 -30.68
N SER A 980 29.77 -5.21 -29.89
CA SER A 980 29.32 -6.60 -30.11
C SER A 980 28.01 -6.74 -30.90
N THR A 981 27.33 -5.65 -31.26
CA THR A 981 25.91 -5.70 -31.66
C THR A 981 25.59 -5.19 -33.05
N ASN A 982 26.56 -5.23 -33.96
CA ASN A 982 26.29 -5.19 -35.40
C ASN A 982 25.45 -3.97 -35.86
N GLY A 983 25.90 -2.77 -35.51
CA GLY A 983 25.28 -1.49 -35.93
C GLY A 983 24.13 -1.02 -35.03
N LEU A 984 23.97 -1.61 -33.85
CA LEU A 984 23.04 -1.15 -32.81
C LEU A 984 23.68 -0.02 -31.99
N PHE A 985 22.93 1.06 -31.88
CA PHE A 985 23.19 2.21 -31.03
C PHE A 985 22.11 2.26 -29.95
N SER A 986 22.52 2.50 -28.71
CA SER A 986 21.59 2.57 -27.57
C SER A 986 21.82 3.82 -26.74
N GLY A 987 20.74 4.36 -26.20
CA GLY A 987 20.73 5.46 -25.26
C GLY A 987 19.51 5.39 -24.36
N GLN A 988 19.46 6.26 -23.37
CA GLN A 988 18.31 6.38 -22.48
C GLN A 988 17.98 7.85 -22.26
N VAL A 989 16.69 8.17 -22.24
CA VAL A 989 16.21 9.50 -21.84
C VAL A 989 15.47 9.40 -20.50
N TYR A 990 15.64 10.45 -19.69
CA TYR A 990 15.09 10.58 -18.33
C TYR A 990 14.42 11.94 -18.19
N GLY A 991 13.45 12.05 -17.28
CA GLY A 991 12.91 13.33 -16.84
C GLY A 991 12.07 14.07 -17.89
N LEU A 992 11.43 13.34 -18.82
CA LEU A 992 10.42 13.93 -19.69
C LEU A 992 9.12 14.10 -18.90
N GLU A 993 8.50 15.26 -19.04
CA GLU A 993 7.18 15.55 -18.47
C GLU A 993 6.09 14.72 -19.18
N ALA A 994 4.90 14.65 -18.59
CA ALA A 994 3.77 14.00 -19.23
C ALA A 994 3.37 14.77 -20.51
N GLY A 995 3.20 14.04 -21.61
CA GLY A 995 3.00 14.67 -22.91
C GLY A 995 3.23 13.73 -24.09
N SER A 996 3.00 14.25 -25.29
CA SER A 996 3.27 13.55 -26.55
C SER A 996 4.57 14.05 -27.16
N TYR A 997 5.44 13.13 -27.55
CA TYR A 997 6.77 13.41 -28.07
C TYR A 997 7.01 12.61 -29.35
N ASP A 998 7.93 13.13 -30.17
CA ASP A 998 8.42 12.44 -31.35
C ASP A 998 9.91 12.16 -31.21
N LEU A 999 10.35 11.00 -31.68
CA LEU A 999 11.76 10.62 -31.74
C LEU A 999 12.25 10.64 -33.19
N SER A 1000 13.34 11.36 -33.46
CA SER A 1000 14.07 11.27 -34.73
C SER A 1000 15.57 11.06 -34.48
N ILE A 1001 16.31 10.59 -35.48
CA ILE A 1001 17.73 10.24 -35.34
C ILE A 1001 18.59 11.04 -36.29
N ARG A 1002 19.59 11.72 -35.75
CA ARG A 1002 20.60 12.47 -36.49
C ARG A 1002 21.87 11.64 -36.64
N ALA A 1003 22.21 11.25 -37.88
CA ALA A 1003 23.44 10.52 -38.21
C ALA A 1003 24.05 11.05 -39.53
N PRO A 1004 24.73 12.21 -39.53
CA PRO A 1004 25.12 12.94 -40.75
C PRO A 1004 26.07 12.17 -41.67
N ALA A 1005 26.83 11.20 -41.13
CA ALA A 1005 27.75 10.38 -41.91
C ALA A 1005 27.06 9.22 -42.66
N LEU A 1006 25.80 8.92 -42.35
CA LEU A 1006 25.09 7.73 -42.82
C LEU A 1006 23.75 8.06 -43.50
N ILE A 1007 23.04 9.10 -43.05
CA ILE A 1007 21.70 9.50 -43.47
C ILE A 1007 21.74 10.94 -44.01
N ASP A 1008 21.03 11.22 -45.10
CA ASP A 1008 20.96 12.56 -45.68
C ASP A 1008 20.10 13.49 -44.78
N GLU A 1009 20.48 14.76 -44.62
CA GLU A 1009 19.87 15.68 -43.63
C GLU A 1009 18.35 15.91 -43.80
N MET A 1010 17.79 15.70 -44.99
CA MET A 1010 16.35 15.82 -45.25
C MET A 1010 15.55 14.61 -44.73
N GLU A 1011 16.09 13.40 -44.77
CA GLU A 1011 15.42 12.19 -44.26
C GLU A 1011 15.27 12.20 -42.73
N PHE A 1012 16.17 12.92 -42.06
CA PHE A 1012 16.18 13.10 -40.60
C PHE A 1012 14.95 13.83 -40.05
N SER A 1013 14.36 14.78 -40.80
CA SER A 1013 13.27 15.63 -40.33
C SER A 1013 11.87 15.08 -40.66
N GLU A 1014 11.77 14.28 -41.73
CA GLU A 1014 10.49 13.75 -42.23
C GLU A 1014 10.01 12.50 -41.48
N LYS A 1015 10.90 11.72 -40.85
CA LYS A 1015 10.56 10.45 -40.20
C LYS A 1015 10.67 10.52 -38.68
N ARG A 1016 9.52 10.61 -38.03
CA ARG A 1016 9.37 10.72 -36.57
C ARG A 1016 8.63 9.50 -36.01
N LEU A 1017 9.16 8.92 -34.93
CA LEU A 1017 8.49 7.87 -34.18
C LEU A 1017 7.75 8.51 -32.99
N PRO A 1018 6.41 8.52 -32.98
CA PRO A 1018 5.65 9.07 -31.86
C PRO A 1018 5.72 8.15 -30.64
N PHE A 1019 5.86 8.75 -29.46
CA PHE A 1019 5.69 8.08 -28.16
C PHE A 1019 5.12 9.07 -27.14
N LYS A 1020 4.46 8.56 -26.10
CA LYS A 1020 3.84 9.39 -25.06
C LYS A 1020 4.36 9.05 -23.67
N ILE A 1021 4.44 10.07 -22.84
CA ILE A 1021 4.72 9.94 -21.42
C ILE A 1021 3.40 10.00 -20.66
N LYS A 1022 3.12 8.96 -19.89
CA LYS A 1022 1.96 8.87 -19.01
C LYS A 1022 2.08 9.90 -17.90
N ASP A 1023 0.97 10.56 -17.63
CA ASP A 1023 0.73 11.09 -16.28
C ASP A 1023 0.90 9.94 -15.29
N ALA A 1024 1.63 10.19 -14.19
CA ALA A 1024 1.66 9.21 -13.11
C ALA A 1024 0.21 8.99 -12.65
N PRO A 1025 -0.34 7.75 -12.72
CA PRO A 1025 -1.69 7.53 -12.26
C PRO A 1025 -1.73 7.90 -10.78
N ASN A 1026 -2.56 8.88 -10.45
CA ASN A 1026 -2.70 9.28 -9.06
C ASN A 1026 -3.44 8.18 -8.30
N GLN A 1027 -2.69 7.40 -7.53
CA GLN A 1027 -3.26 6.35 -6.69
C GLN A 1027 -3.60 6.83 -5.28
N GLU A 1028 -3.18 8.03 -4.88
CA GLU A 1028 -3.45 8.61 -3.56
C GLU A 1028 -4.95 8.69 -3.29
N LYS A 1029 -5.74 9.08 -4.29
CA LYS A 1029 -7.20 9.18 -4.17
C LYS A 1029 -7.96 7.87 -4.40
N SER A 1030 -7.25 6.76 -4.60
CA SER A 1030 -7.88 5.44 -4.72
C SER A 1030 -8.30 4.88 -3.36
N PHE A 1031 -7.66 5.31 -2.27
CA PHE A 1031 -8.02 4.94 -0.91
C PHE A 1031 -8.30 6.21 -0.11
N LEU A 1032 -9.56 6.39 0.28
CA LEU A 1032 -10.02 7.61 0.94
C LEU A 1032 -9.98 7.51 2.47
N THR A 1033 -9.62 6.36 3.03
CA THR A 1033 -9.54 6.16 4.49
C THR A 1033 -8.10 6.26 4.96
N CYS A 1034 -7.92 6.67 6.23
CA CYS A 1034 -6.62 6.60 6.90
C CYS A 1034 -6.24 5.12 7.13
N ASP A 1035 -5.02 4.72 6.78
CA ASP A 1035 -4.47 3.40 7.09
C ASP A 1035 -3.86 3.42 8.50
N GLU A 1036 -4.74 3.39 9.51
CA GLU A 1036 -4.31 3.40 10.91
C GLU A 1036 -3.48 2.15 11.26
N ASP A 1037 -3.78 0.99 10.66
CA ASP A 1037 -3.07 -0.26 10.92
C ASP A 1037 -1.59 -0.15 10.51
N LEU A 1038 -1.31 0.35 9.30
CA LEU A 1038 0.06 0.55 8.84
C LEU A 1038 0.82 1.55 9.74
N LEU A 1039 0.17 2.64 10.16
CA LEU A 1039 0.80 3.65 11.01
C LEU A 1039 1.13 3.10 12.41
N VAL A 1040 0.22 2.30 13.00
CA VAL A 1040 0.48 1.58 14.25
C VAL A 1040 1.66 0.64 14.09
N GLU A 1041 1.70 -0.16 13.02
CA GLU A 1041 2.80 -1.10 12.79
C GLU A 1041 4.16 -0.38 12.59
N ILE A 1042 4.19 0.77 11.92
CA ILE A 1042 5.41 1.60 11.77
C ILE A 1042 5.86 2.14 13.14
N ALA A 1043 4.93 2.69 13.92
CA ALA A 1043 5.22 3.24 15.24
C ALA A 1043 5.79 2.16 16.17
N ASP A 1044 5.11 1.02 16.27
CA ASP A 1044 5.52 -0.12 17.11
C ASP A 1044 6.87 -0.69 16.66
N ALA A 1045 7.07 -0.88 15.35
CA ALA A 1045 8.33 -1.41 14.81
C ALA A 1045 9.52 -0.48 15.02
N SER A 1046 9.30 0.84 15.12
CA SER A 1046 10.33 1.83 15.41
C SER A 1046 10.62 2.03 16.91
N GLY A 1047 9.68 1.63 17.79
CA GLY A 1047 9.69 1.92 19.22
C GLY A 1047 9.08 3.28 19.59
N GLY A 1048 8.27 3.86 18.71
CA GLY A 1048 7.47 5.07 18.95
C GLY A 1048 6.04 4.75 19.39
N GLY A 1049 5.08 5.59 18.97
CA GLY A 1049 3.66 5.42 19.30
C GLY A 1049 2.75 6.08 18.26
N PHE A 1050 1.55 5.51 18.07
CA PHE A 1050 0.52 6.03 17.18
C PHE A 1050 -0.45 6.94 17.92
N PHE A 1051 -0.78 8.07 17.30
CA PHE A 1051 -1.75 9.03 17.79
C PHE A 1051 -2.80 9.31 16.72
N ARG A 1052 -4.07 9.21 17.10
CA ARG A 1052 -5.15 9.73 16.26
C ARG A 1052 -5.15 11.26 16.30
N GLU A 1053 -5.69 11.87 15.25
CA GLU A 1053 -5.81 13.32 15.12
C GLU A 1053 -6.44 13.99 16.35
N GLU A 1054 -7.52 13.42 16.91
CA GLU A 1054 -8.18 13.95 18.11
C GLU A 1054 -7.36 13.85 19.40
N ASN A 1055 -6.28 13.05 19.40
CA ASN A 1055 -5.39 12.83 20.55
C ASN A 1055 -4.03 13.52 20.36
N PHE A 1056 -3.91 14.44 19.41
CA PHE A 1056 -2.63 15.08 19.07
C PHE A 1056 -1.97 15.77 20.27
N HIS A 1057 -2.74 16.28 21.24
CA HIS A 1057 -2.21 16.83 22.47
C HIS A 1057 -1.37 15.84 23.30
N GLU A 1058 -1.66 14.53 23.27
CA GLU A 1058 -0.92 13.52 24.03
C GLU A 1058 0.50 13.30 23.48
N LEU A 1059 0.71 13.48 22.18
CA LEU A 1059 2.02 13.39 21.54
C LEU A 1059 3.03 14.32 22.21
N LYS A 1060 2.58 15.52 22.62
CA LYS A 1060 3.44 16.52 23.26
C LYS A 1060 3.99 16.01 24.59
N GLU A 1061 3.16 15.33 25.38
CA GLU A 1061 3.59 14.77 26.67
C GLU A 1061 4.68 13.70 26.50
N VAL A 1062 4.64 12.94 25.40
CA VAL A 1062 5.64 11.90 25.08
C VAL A 1062 6.95 12.49 24.54
N LEU A 1063 6.89 13.63 23.84
CA LEU A 1063 8.07 14.27 23.26
C LEU A 1063 8.84 15.15 24.26
N ARG A 1064 8.17 15.74 25.28
CA ARG A 1064 8.84 16.59 26.30
C ARG A 1064 10.11 15.98 26.92
N PRO A 1065 10.16 14.69 27.31
CA PRO A 1065 11.34 14.08 27.95
C PRO A 1065 12.54 13.86 27.01
N ILE A 1066 12.40 14.12 25.70
CA ILE A 1066 13.48 13.95 24.71
C ILE A 1066 14.56 15.02 24.89
N SER A 1067 14.18 16.24 25.26
CA SER A 1067 15.12 17.31 25.60
C SER A 1067 15.39 17.38 27.10
N SER A 1068 16.64 17.70 27.45
CA SER A 1068 17.04 18.09 28.81
C SER A 1068 17.57 19.54 28.85
N GLY A 1069 17.45 20.28 27.75
CA GLY A 1069 18.01 21.62 27.57
C GLY A 1069 16.99 22.74 27.67
N ARG A 1070 17.40 23.92 28.16
CA ARG A 1070 16.60 25.15 28.19
C ARG A 1070 17.43 26.38 27.79
N ILE A 1071 16.82 27.32 27.08
CA ILE A 1071 17.42 28.63 26.81
C ILE A 1071 17.11 29.56 27.98
N ILE A 1072 18.13 30.01 28.69
CA ILE A 1072 17.99 31.09 29.66
C ILE A 1072 18.30 32.40 28.96
N ILE A 1073 17.26 33.23 28.82
CA ILE A 1073 17.38 34.58 28.29
C ILE A 1073 17.42 35.52 29.49
N SER A 1074 18.58 36.13 29.74
CA SER A 1074 18.74 37.16 30.75
C SER A 1074 18.79 38.52 30.07
N GLU A 1075 17.85 39.40 30.43
CA GLU A 1075 17.82 40.77 29.91
C GLU A 1075 18.34 41.74 30.98
N LEU A 1076 19.40 42.47 30.64
CA LEU A 1076 19.93 43.54 31.48
C LEU A 1076 19.49 44.89 30.89
N ASN A 1077 18.59 45.58 31.60
CA ASN A 1077 18.14 46.93 31.24
C ASN A 1077 19.25 47.95 31.45
N LEU A 1078 20.10 48.19 30.44
CA LEU A 1078 21.24 49.11 30.55
C LEU A 1078 20.78 50.55 30.83
N TRP A 1079 19.64 50.96 30.29
CA TRP A 1079 19.08 52.30 30.47
C TRP A 1079 18.62 52.62 31.90
N GLN A 1080 18.36 51.60 32.72
CA GLN A 1080 18.02 51.74 34.15
C GLN A 1080 19.26 51.66 35.06
N SER A 1081 20.45 51.43 34.50
CA SER A 1081 21.67 51.28 35.29
C SER A 1081 22.24 52.64 35.72
N PHE A 1082 22.76 52.71 36.94
CA PHE A 1082 23.45 53.90 37.46
C PHE A 1082 24.69 54.29 36.63
N GLY A 1083 25.23 53.39 35.82
CA GLY A 1083 26.42 53.63 34.98
C GLY A 1083 26.19 54.72 33.93
N TRP A 1084 25.07 54.68 33.20
CA TRP A 1084 24.73 55.69 32.20
C TRP A 1084 24.51 57.08 32.84
N LEU A 1085 23.83 57.12 33.99
CA LEU A 1085 23.67 58.36 34.77
C LEU A 1085 25.04 58.89 35.24
N GLY A 1086 25.92 58.01 35.72
CA GLY A 1086 27.28 58.36 36.14
C GLY A 1086 28.10 58.99 35.00
N VAL A 1087 28.00 58.46 33.78
CA VAL A 1087 28.66 59.04 32.59
C VAL A 1087 28.12 60.43 32.27
N VAL A 1088 26.80 60.63 32.29
CA VAL A 1088 26.20 61.96 32.07
C VAL A 1088 26.66 62.97 33.14
N VAL A 1089 26.58 62.59 34.41
CA VAL A 1089 27.01 63.43 35.54
C VAL A 1089 28.52 63.72 35.45
N PHE A 1090 29.34 62.74 35.07
CA PHE A 1090 30.78 62.94 34.86
C PHE A 1090 31.06 63.92 33.73
N LEU A 1091 30.40 63.80 32.57
CA LEU A 1091 30.59 64.71 31.44
C LEU A 1091 30.19 66.15 31.79
N LEU A 1092 29.03 66.32 32.45
CA LEU A 1092 28.55 67.62 32.92
C LEU A 1092 29.43 68.20 34.05
N GLY A 1093 29.90 67.34 34.95
CA GLY A 1093 30.81 67.71 36.04
C GLY A 1093 32.19 68.10 35.55
N LEU A 1094 32.74 67.37 34.58
CA LEU A 1094 34.00 67.71 33.90
C LEU A 1094 33.87 69.04 33.16
N GLU A 1095 32.76 69.24 32.45
CA GLU A 1095 32.45 70.51 31.80
C GLU A 1095 32.41 71.67 32.82
N MET A 1096 31.73 71.48 33.96
CA MET A 1096 31.65 72.47 35.03
C MET A 1096 33.03 72.76 35.65
N LEU A 1097 33.85 71.73 35.89
CA LEU A 1097 35.19 71.88 36.44
C LEU A 1097 36.10 72.66 35.50
N LEU A 1098 36.02 72.37 34.20
CA LEU A 1098 36.74 73.09 33.15
C LEU A 1098 36.28 74.55 33.05
N ARG A 1099 34.96 74.82 33.14
CA ARG A 1099 34.41 76.18 33.21
C ARG A 1099 34.93 76.94 34.44
N LYS A 1100 34.96 76.30 35.61
CA LYS A 1100 35.44 76.90 36.87
C LYS A 1100 36.94 77.24 36.79
N ARG A 1101 37.75 76.32 36.27
CA ARG A 1101 39.20 76.52 36.11
C ARG A 1101 39.53 77.62 35.09
N ALA A 1102 38.66 77.83 34.12
CA ALA A 1102 38.77 78.89 33.12
C ALA A 1102 38.15 80.23 33.54
N GLY A 1103 37.62 80.33 34.77
CA GLY A 1103 37.01 81.57 35.30
C GLY A 1103 35.66 81.94 34.68
N MET A 1104 34.93 80.96 34.14
CA MET A 1104 33.64 81.15 33.44
C MET A 1104 32.40 80.85 34.32
N LEU A 1105 32.61 80.57 35.60
CA LEU A 1105 31.58 80.25 36.60
C LEU A 1105 31.64 81.22 37.78
#